data_AF-A0A9Q0WYF5-F1
#
_entry.id   AF-A0A9Q0WYF5-F1
#
_cell.length_a   1.000
_cell.length_b   1.000
_cell.length_c   1.000
_cell.angle_alpha   90.00
_cell.angle_beta   90.00
_cell.angle_gamma   90.00
#
_symmetry.space_group_name_H-M   'P 1'
#
loop_
_entity.id
_entity.type
_entity.pdbx_description
1 polymer ?
#
loop_
_entity_poly.entity_id
_entity_poly.type
_entity_poly.pdbx_seq_one_letter_code
_entity_poly.pdbx_strand_id
1 'polypeptide(L)'
;MEVEKPGSKGQAWFCTTGLPSDIVIEVEDMTFHLHKFPLMSKSRKLHQLITEQETDPTTSTTQREDEEERDEIEEIICQISLLDFPGGSESFEMAAKFCYGVKVDLNSSIIAPLRCAGEFLDMTEEYSEDNLISRTERFFSQSVLTSLKESIKALKSCERVMPLAESLGITERCIDSIASRASSVDPALFGWPVSEAANENNFRARSNQALWKEIESTLRRKGSGAKSNNADSWFEDLTLLSLQLFKRLIWAMKMGDLNPEIVESCLMNYAKKHIPGLSRSNRKPSSSSSSSSAASEGEQREVLETIVSNLPLQKSSRSSTTTRFLFGLLRTANILNAAEECRSTLEKKIGLQLEQATLDDLLIPSYSYLNETLYDVDCLERILGHFLDGLEEERNGGEIEAGGDGGGGNVRPPTLMVVGKLIDGYLAEIGSDANLKSDRFYNLAISLPEQARLFDDGLYRAVDVYLKSHPWTSEAEREKICGIMDCQKLTIEACTHAAQNERLPLRAVVQVLFFEQIQLRHAITGTLIAAGADSARPSLLRRRAEEEEEEEIEAEEGATQERNSNAWRGAARENQVLRLDMDSMRTRVHQLERECSNMKKVIEKIDKECPRQNNGGWRGSLTRRFGCKFKTQVCDSHEQTVVNARKGRQPHHLHQQ
;
A
#
# COMPACT_ATOMS: atom_id res chain seq x y z
N MET A 1 -4.57 -25.37 -54.08
CA MET A 1 -3.59 -26.33 -53.56
C MET A 1 -3.05 -25.74 -52.26
N GLU A 2 -3.84 -25.88 -51.20
CA GLU A 2 -3.36 -25.66 -49.84
C GLU A 2 -2.53 -26.89 -49.48
N VAL A 3 -1.32 -26.64 -48.99
CA VAL A 3 -0.41 -27.68 -48.51
C VAL A 3 -0.93 -28.12 -47.15
N GLU A 4 -1.50 -29.32 -47.10
CA GLU A 4 -1.82 -30.03 -45.87
C GLU A 4 -0.60 -30.04 -44.94
N LYS A 5 -0.76 -29.51 -43.73
CA LYS A 5 0.21 -29.73 -42.65
C LYS A 5 0.14 -31.19 -42.23
N PRO A 6 1.28 -31.89 -42.06
CA PRO A 6 1.27 -33.27 -41.58
C PRO A 6 0.76 -33.31 -40.14
N GLY A 7 -0.21 -34.19 -39.89
CA GLY A 7 -0.88 -34.37 -38.60
C GLY A 7 0.11 -34.53 -37.44
N SER A 8 -0.15 -33.78 -36.36
CA SER A 8 0.52 -33.96 -35.08
C SER A 8 0.35 -35.41 -34.63
N LYS A 9 1.43 -36.06 -34.19
CA LYS A 9 1.36 -37.40 -33.59
C LYS A 9 0.53 -37.30 -32.30
N GLY A 10 -0.75 -37.66 -32.35
CA GLY A 10 -1.61 -37.71 -31.17
C GLY A 10 -1.07 -38.67 -30.11
N GLN A 11 -1.21 -38.32 -28.83
CA GLN A 11 -0.80 -39.19 -27.73
C GLN A 11 -1.88 -40.26 -27.51
N ALA A 12 -1.49 -41.51 -27.33
CA ALA A 12 -2.43 -42.62 -27.12
C ALA A 12 -2.40 -43.12 -25.67
N TRP A 13 -3.58 -43.30 -25.09
CA TRP A 13 -3.78 -43.86 -23.75
C TRP A 13 -4.40 -45.25 -23.86
N PHE A 14 -3.83 -46.23 -23.16
CA PHE A 14 -4.29 -47.62 -23.19
C PHE A 14 -4.71 -48.06 -21.78
N CYS A 15 -5.93 -48.61 -21.67
CA CYS A 15 -6.34 -49.26 -20.43
C CYS A 15 -5.70 -50.66 -20.32
N THR A 16 -4.81 -50.88 -19.36
CA THR A 16 -4.18 -52.19 -19.15
C THR A 16 -5.06 -53.11 -18.29
N THR A 17 -6.17 -53.58 -18.86
CA THR A 17 -7.02 -54.64 -18.25
C THR A 17 -6.52 -56.04 -18.58
N GLY A 18 -5.58 -56.17 -19.53
CA GLY A 18 -5.13 -57.45 -20.08
C GLY A 18 -5.99 -58.00 -21.23
N LEU A 19 -7.04 -57.27 -21.62
CA LEU A 19 -7.90 -57.56 -22.77
C LEU A 19 -7.61 -56.56 -23.91
N PRO A 20 -7.87 -56.94 -25.18
CA PRO A 20 -7.83 -55.99 -26.29
C PRO A 20 -8.95 -54.95 -26.14
N SER A 21 -8.68 -53.71 -26.57
CA SER A 21 -9.67 -52.63 -26.56
C SER A 21 -10.74 -52.86 -27.63
N ASP A 22 -12.01 -52.77 -27.26
CA ASP A 22 -13.18 -52.92 -28.16
C ASP A 22 -13.77 -51.56 -28.60
N ILE A 23 -13.21 -50.45 -28.09
CA ILE A 23 -13.61 -49.08 -28.42
C ILE A 23 -12.42 -48.12 -28.37
N VAL A 24 -12.38 -47.17 -29.31
CA VAL A 24 -11.44 -46.05 -29.36
C VAL A 24 -12.23 -44.75 -29.25
N ILE A 25 -11.88 -43.94 -28.26
CA ILE A 25 -12.47 -42.60 -28.09
C ILE A 25 -11.40 -41.55 -28.33
N GLU A 26 -11.62 -40.67 -29.29
CA GLU A 26 -10.75 -39.54 -29.60
C GLU A 26 -11.26 -38.28 -28.90
N VAL A 27 -10.40 -37.64 -28.11
CA VAL A 27 -10.68 -36.39 -27.39
C VAL A 27 -9.51 -35.45 -27.61
N GLU A 28 -9.75 -34.36 -28.35
CA GLU A 28 -8.73 -33.36 -28.71
C GLU A 28 -7.49 -34.00 -29.37
N ASP A 29 -6.33 -33.93 -28.71
CA ASP A 29 -5.04 -34.45 -29.19
C ASP A 29 -4.70 -35.86 -28.64
N MET A 30 -5.65 -36.48 -27.94
CA MET A 30 -5.48 -37.79 -27.30
C MET A 30 -6.47 -38.85 -27.81
N THR A 31 -5.96 -40.05 -28.06
CA THR A 31 -6.75 -41.24 -28.43
C THR A 31 -6.77 -42.25 -27.30
N PHE A 32 -7.95 -42.64 -26.83
CA PHE A 32 -8.14 -43.55 -25.70
C PHE A 32 -8.62 -44.91 -26.18
N HIS A 33 -7.80 -45.95 -25.95
CA HIS A 33 -8.14 -47.35 -26.20
C HIS A 33 -8.78 -47.95 -24.95
N LEU A 34 -10.10 -48.15 -24.99
CA LEU A 34 -10.96 -48.44 -23.85
C LEU A 34 -11.80 -49.71 -24.08
N HIS A 35 -12.75 -49.93 -23.17
CA HIS A 35 -13.65 -51.08 -23.14
C HIS A 35 -15.11 -50.58 -23.03
N LYS A 36 -16.02 -51.08 -23.85
CA LYS A 36 -17.43 -50.64 -23.92
C LYS A 36 -18.14 -50.79 -22.57
N PHE A 37 -18.06 -51.97 -21.95
CA PHE A 37 -18.84 -52.29 -20.76
C PHE A 37 -18.62 -51.33 -19.56
N PRO A 38 -17.38 -51.04 -19.11
CA PRO A 38 -17.15 -50.07 -18.03
C PRO A 38 -17.74 -48.69 -18.33
N LEU A 39 -17.63 -48.21 -19.56
CA LEU A 39 -18.13 -46.90 -19.97
C LEU A 39 -19.66 -46.85 -19.99
N MET A 40 -20.29 -47.83 -20.65
CA MET A 40 -21.74 -47.94 -20.77
C MET A 40 -22.44 -48.12 -19.42
N SER A 41 -21.77 -48.74 -18.44
CA SER A 41 -22.32 -48.95 -17.10
C SER A 41 -22.39 -47.67 -16.26
N LYS A 42 -21.69 -46.59 -16.64
CA LYS A 42 -21.56 -45.37 -15.83
C LYS A 42 -21.98 -44.10 -16.57
N SER A 43 -22.04 -44.11 -17.90
CA SER A 43 -22.37 -42.94 -18.73
C SER A 43 -23.52 -43.25 -19.68
N ARG A 44 -24.61 -42.48 -19.57
CA ARG A 44 -25.72 -42.53 -20.51
C ARG A 44 -25.30 -42.15 -21.91
N LYS A 45 -24.52 -41.08 -22.04
CA LYS A 45 -24.14 -40.56 -23.35
C LYS A 45 -23.24 -41.52 -24.11
N LEU A 46 -22.25 -42.10 -23.45
CA LEU A 46 -21.41 -43.13 -24.07
C LEU A 46 -22.23 -44.37 -24.42
N HIS A 47 -23.17 -44.78 -23.57
CA HIS A 47 -24.09 -45.86 -23.89
C HIS A 47 -24.87 -45.58 -25.19
N GLN A 48 -25.44 -44.38 -25.34
CA GLN A 48 -26.18 -43.98 -26.54
C GLN A 48 -25.28 -43.94 -27.79
N LEU A 49 -24.13 -43.27 -27.72
CA LEU A 49 -23.21 -43.15 -28.87
C LEU A 49 -22.69 -44.51 -29.33
N ILE A 50 -22.37 -45.41 -28.39
CA ILE A 50 -21.92 -46.78 -28.72
C ILE A 50 -23.05 -47.55 -29.40
N THR A 51 -24.28 -47.50 -28.86
CA THR A 51 -25.43 -48.19 -29.45
C THR A 51 -25.80 -47.64 -30.82
N GLU A 52 -25.78 -46.32 -31.02
CA GLU A 52 -26.06 -45.67 -32.31
C GLU A 52 -25.05 -46.13 -33.38
N GLN A 53 -23.76 -46.15 -33.04
CA GLN A 53 -22.72 -46.59 -33.96
C GLN A 53 -22.80 -48.09 -34.29
N GLU A 54 -23.24 -48.92 -33.35
CA GLU A 54 -23.49 -50.35 -33.59
C GLU A 54 -24.72 -50.59 -34.47
N THR A 55 -25.71 -49.69 -34.44
CA THR A 55 -26.93 -49.80 -35.27
C THR A 55 -26.78 -49.26 -36.69
N ASP A 56 -25.80 -48.39 -36.97
CA ASP A 56 -25.61 -47.72 -38.28
C ASP A 56 -24.18 -47.95 -38.85
N PRO A 57 -23.83 -49.16 -39.30
CA PRO A 57 -22.47 -49.52 -39.74
C PRO A 57 -22.05 -48.96 -41.12
N THR A 58 -22.83 -48.08 -41.75
CA THR A 58 -22.64 -47.69 -43.16
C THR A 58 -21.57 -46.62 -43.43
N THR A 59 -20.88 -46.11 -42.40
CA THR A 59 -19.87 -45.04 -42.52
C THR A 59 -18.42 -45.47 -42.33
N SER A 60 -18.12 -46.75 -42.04
CA SER A 60 -16.74 -47.25 -41.88
C SER A 60 -16.16 -47.96 -43.11
N THR A 61 -16.74 -47.78 -44.31
CA THR A 61 -16.17 -48.32 -45.55
C THR A 61 -15.21 -47.32 -46.18
N THR A 62 -13.93 -47.33 -45.76
CA THR A 62 -12.86 -46.81 -46.62
C THR A 62 -12.40 -47.93 -47.55
N GLN A 63 -12.52 -47.67 -48.84
CA GLN A 63 -12.16 -48.52 -49.98
C GLN A 63 -10.84 -49.28 -49.80
N ARG A 64 -10.91 -50.61 -49.83
CA ARG A 64 -9.86 -51.48 -50.39
C ARG A 64 -10.55 -52.62 -51.14
N GLU A 65 -10.78 -52.39 -52.42
CA GLU A 65 -10.86 -53.49 -53.38
C GLU A 65 -9.43 -53.98 -53.57
N ASP A 66 -9.12 -55.16 -53.05
CA ASP A 66 -8.25 -56.13 -53.73
C ASP A 66 -8.44 -57.49 -53.03
N GLU A 67 -8.74 -58.47 -53.87
CA GLU A 67 -9.02 -59.87 -53.56
C GLU A 67 -7.83 -60.54 -52.85
N GLU A 68 -8.09 -61.32 -51.80
CA GLU A 68 -7.64 -62.72 -51.63
C GLU A 68 -7.82 -63.19 -50.17
N GLU A 69 -8.22 -64.46 -50.05
CA GLU A 69 -8.65 -65.19 -48.86
C GLU A 69 -7.82 -64.98 -47.57
N ARG A 70 -8.52 -64.60 -46.49
CA ARG A 70 -8.24 -65.04 -45.11
C ARG A 70 -9.46 -64.83 -44.22
N ASP A 71 -9.91 -65.91 -43.56
CA ASP A 71 -10.85 -65.87 -42.43
C ASP A 71 -10.21 -65.17 -41.21
N GLU A 72 -10.06 -63.86 -41.26
CA GLU A 72 -9.79 -63.02 -40.09
C GLU A 72 -11.03 -62.15 -39.90
N ILE A 73 -11.82 -62.43 -38.86
CA ILE A 73 -12.92 -61.57 -38.42
C ILE A 73 -12.25 -60.24 -38.01
N GLU A 74 -12.23 -59.25 -38.90
CA GLU A 74 -11.84 -57.88 -38.56
C GLU A 74 -12.88 -57.37 -37.55
N GLU A 75 -12.53 -57.46 -36.26
CA GLU A 75 -13.33 -56.96 -35.16
C GLU A 75 -13.43 -55.44 -35.33
N ILE A 76 -14.57 -54.94 -35.82
CA ILE A 76 -14.80 -53.51 -36.07
C ILE A 76 -14.75 -52.79 -34.73
N ILE A 77 -13.62 -52.15 -34.44
CA ILE A 77 -13.44 -51.33 -33.24
C ILE A 77 -14.34 -50.10 -33.37
N CYS A 78 -15.22 -49.92 -32.40
CA CYS A 78 -16.09 -48.75 -32.29
C CYS A 78 -15.23 -47.49 -32.12
N GLN A 79 -15.35 -46.50 -33.01
CA GLN A 79 -14.55 -45.27 -32.94
C GLN A 79 -15.46 -44.04 -32.75
N ILE A 80 -15.33 -43.37 -31.60
CA ILE A 80 -16.13 -42.19 -31.24
C ILE A 80 -15.20 -40.98 -31.13
N SER A 81 -15.58 -39.85 -31.72
CA SER A 81 -14.88 -38.58 -31.54
C SER A 81 -15.71 -37.63 -30.68
N LEU A 82 -15.13 -37.16 -29.56
CA LEU A 82 -15.74 -36.18 -28.67
C LEU A 82 -15.05 -34.82 -28.89
N LEU A 83 -15.63 -34.01 -29.78
CA LEU A 83 -15.19 -32.64 -30.02
C LEU A 83 -15.58 -31.74 -28.83
N ASP A 84 -14.68 -30.81 -28.47
CA ASP A 84 -14.87 -29.80 -27.41
C ASP A 84 -15.28 -30.40 -26.04
N PHE A 85 -14.67 -31.54 -25.66
CA PHE A 85 -14.95 -32.16 -24.36
C PHE A 85 -14.58 -31.22 -23.19
N PRO A 86 -15.48 -31.00 -22.22
CA PRO A 86 -15.21 -30.04 -21.15
C PRO A 86 -14.01 -30.46 -20.30
N GLY A 87 -13.00 -29.58 -20.28
CA GLY A 87 -11.76 -29.79 -19.54
C GLY A 87 -10.75 -30.68 -20.28
N GLY A 88 -11.01 -30.96 -21.55
CA GLY A 88 -10.12 -31.66 -22.47
C GLY A 88 -9.86 -33.12 -22.13
N SER A 89 -8.83 -33.66 -22.79
CA SER A 89 -8.40 -35.04 -22.63
C SER A 89 -8.07 -35.44 -21.19
N GLU A 90 -7.51 -34.53 -20.38
CA GLU A 90 -7.21 -34.75 -18.95
C GLU A 90 -8.48 -35.07 -18.13
N SER A 91 -9.57 -34.34 -18.38
CA SER A 91 -10.84 -34.54 -17.66
C SER A 91 -11.53 -35.81 -18.11
N PHE A 92 -11.44 -36.14 -19.40
CA PHE A 92 -11.93 -37.40 -19.93
C PHE A 92 -11.16 -38.60 -19.36
N GLU A 93 -9.83 -38.52 -19.26
CA GLU A 93 -9.02 -39.59 -18.65
C GLU A 93 -9.48 -39.89 -17.22
N MET A 94 -9.77 -38.86 -16.43
CA MET A 94 -10.27 -39.03 -15.07
C MET A 94 -11.68 -39.65 -15.02
N ALA A 95 -12.57 -39.22 -15.92
CA ALA A 95 -13.90 -39.82 -16.06
C ALA A 95 -13.81 -41.29 -16.49
N ALA A 96 -12.93 -41.61 -17.45
CA ALA A 96 -12.67 -42.98 -17.90
C ALA A 96 -12.13 -43.82 -16.74
N LYS A 97 -11.10 -43.35 -16.03
CA LYS A 97 -10.57 -44.01 -14.80
C LYS A 97 -11.68 -44.29 -13.79
N PHE A 98 -12.58 -43.33 -13.57
CA PHE A 98 -13.75 -43.53 -12.71
C PHE A 98 -14.65 -44.66 -13.21
N CYS A 99 -14.91 -44.76 -14.51
CA CYS A 99 -15.68 -45.86 -15.10
C CYS A 99 -15.07 -47.24 -14.84
N TYR A 100 -13.74 -47.34 -14.78
CA TYR A 100 -13.02 -48.56 -14.40
C TYR A 100 -12.97 -48.81 -12.88
N GLY A 101 -13.62 -47.99 -12.06
CA GLY A 101 -13.58 -48.11 -10.60
C GLY A 101 -12.26 -47.66 -9.99
N VAL A 102 -11.40 -46.97 -10.74
CA VAL A 102 -10.18 -46.37 -10.21
C VAL A 102 -10.56 -45.20 -9.32
N LYS A 103 -9.97 -45.14 -8.12
CA LYS A 103 -10.21 -44.03 -7.20
C LYS A 103 -9.67 -42.73 -7.80
N VAL A 104 -10.57 -41.79 -8.09
CA VAL A 104 -10.22 -40.43 -8.49
C VAL A 104 -10.06 -39.58 -7.23
N ASP A 105 -8.87 -39.00 -7.07
CA ASP A 105 -8.56 -38.06 -6.00
C ASP A 105 -9.02 -36.66 -6.41
N LEU A 106 -10.07 -36.16 -5.73
CA LEU A 106 -10.67 -34.86 -6.02
C LEU A 106 -9.86 -33.74 -5.38
N ASN A 107 -9.67 -32.66 -6.14
CA ASN A 107 -9.07 -31.42 -5.66
C ASN A 107 -9.77 -30.22 -6.32
N SER A 108 -9.53 -29.03 -5.78
CA SER A 108 -10.23 -27.82 -6.21
C SER A 108 -9.87 -27.34 -7.62
N SER A 109 -8.70 -27.73 -8.16
CA SER A 109 -8.33 -27.40 -9.55
C SER A 109 -9.00 -28.30 -10.60
N ILE A 110 -9.45 -29.49 -10.19
CA ILE A 110 -10.05 -30.50 -11.09
C ILE A 110 -11.57 -30.51 -10.97
N ILE A 111 -12.12 -30.02 -9.86
CA ILE A 111 -13.54 -30.21 -9.53
C ILE A 111 -14.50 -29.62 -10.56
N ALA A 112 -14.26 -28.39 -11.06
CA ALA A 112 -15.16 -27.77 -12.03
C ALA A 112 -15.07 -28.47 -13.41
N PRO A 113 -13.87 -28.74 -13.97
CA PRO A 113 -13.75 -29.55 -15.17
C PRO A 113 -14.41 -30.92 -15.08
N LEU A 114 -14.18 -31.65 -13.97
CA LEU A 114 -14.71 -32.99 -13.80
C LEU A 114 -16.23 -33.02 -13.57
N ARG A 115 -16.78 -32.02 -12.88
CA ARG A 115 -18.24 -31.85 -12.74
C ARG A 115 -18.89 -31.57 -14.09
N CYS A 116 -18.26 -30.76 -14.94
CA CYS A 116 -18.70 -30.47 -16.31
C CYS A 116 -18.58 -31.70 -17.22
N ALA A 117 -17.49 -32.48 -17.10
CA ALA A 117 -17.31 -33.75 -17.79
C ALA A 117 -18.39 -34.78 -17.40
N GLY A 118 -18.70 -34.89 -16.12
CA GLY A 118 -19.79 -35.73 -15.62
C GLY A 118 -21.15 -35.33 -16.20
N GLU A 119 -21.43 -34.02 -16.30
CA GLU A 119 -22.63 -33.51 -16.97
C GLU A 119 -22.66 -33.87 -18.45
N PHE A 120 -21.57 -33.62 -19.17
CA PHE A 120 -21.48 -33.87 -20.60
C PHE A 120 -21.69 -35.35 -20.92
N LEU A 121 -21.12 -36.25 -20.10
CA LEU A 121 -21.24 -37.70 -20.23
C LEU A 121 -22.55 -38.25 -19.63
N ASP A 122 -23.36 -37.40 -18.99
CA ASP A 122 -24.61 -37.77 -18.32
C ASP A 122 -24.40 -38.95 -17.34
N MET A 123 -23.43 -38.75 -16.44
CA MET A 123 -23.00 -39.70 -15.40
C MET A 123 -23.80 -39.49 -14.11
N THR A 124 -25.09 -39.81 -14.18
CA THR A 124 -26.08 -39.63 -13.11
C THR A 124 -26.26 -40.88 -12.26
N GLU A 125 -26.95 -40.72 -11.13
CA GLU A 125 -27.32 -41.84 -10.24
C GLU A 125 -28.23 -42.89 -10.90
N GLU A 126 -28.86 -42.56 -12.05
CA GLU A 126 -29.71 -43.50 -12.79
C GLU A 126 -28.93 -44.69 -13.35
N TYR A 127 -27.63 -44.52 -13.62
CA TYR A 127 -26.76 -45.55 -14.19
C TYR A 127 -25.94 -46.28 -13.12
N SER A 128 -25.59 -45.57 -12.05
CA SER A 128 -24.80 -46.12 -10.96
C SER A 128 -24.99 -45.32 -9.69
N GLU A 129 -25.05 -46.00 -8.56
CA GLU A 129 -24.95 -45.34 -7.25
C GLU A 129 -23.60 -44.61 -7.09
N ASP A 130 -23.64 -43.44 -6.43
CA ASP A 130 -22.50 -42.53 -6.20
C ASP A 130 -21.70 -42.21 -7.47
N ASN A 131 -22.42 -41.90 -8.56
CA ASN A 131 -21.83 -41.59 -9.84
C ASN A 131 -21.07 -40.26 -9.83
N LEU A 132 -20.34 -39.97 -10.90
CA LEU A 132 -19.38 -38.87 -10.96
C LEU A 132 -20.00 -37.51 -10.63
N ILE A 133 -21.23 -37.23 -11.09
CA ILE A 133 -21.93 -35.97 -10.80
C ILE A 133 -22.19 -35.81 -9.30
N SER A 134 -22.79 -36.79 -8.63
CA SER A 134 -23.13 -36.66 -7.20
C SER A 134 -21.87 -36.59 -6.32
N ARG A 135 -20.83 -37.36 -6.68
CA ARG A 135 -19.57 -37.39 -5.97
C ARG A 135 -18.81 -36.07 -6.09
N THR A 136 -18.76 -35.48 -7.29
CA THR A 136 -18.16 -34.16 -7.50
C THR A 136 -18.97 -33.06 -6.81
N GLU A 137 -20.30 -33.11 -6.88
CA GLU A 137 -21.19 -32.15 -6.22
C GLU A 137 -21.04 -32.16 -4.68
N ARG A 138 -20.93 -33.36 -4.09
CA ARG A 138 -20.70 -33.52 -2.65
C ARG A 138 -19.38 -32.91 -2.22
N PHE A 139 -18.29 -33.21 -2.93
CA PHE A 139 -16.97 -32.65 -2.63
C PHE A 139 -16.94 -31.13 -2.82
N PHE A 140 -17.55 -30.63 -3.90
CA PHE A 140 -17.67 -29.20 -4.16
C PHE A 140 -18.36 -28.48 -3.00
N SER A 141 -19.53 -28.97 -2.59
CA SER A 141 -20.33 -28.36 -1.52
C SER A 141 -19.68 -28.47 -0.14
N GLN A 142 -19.07 -29.60 0.20
CA GLN A 142 -18.58 -29.88 1.55
C GLN A 142 -17.12 -29.46 1.79
N SER A 143 -16.27 -29.49 0.76
CA SER A 143 -14.83 -29.28 0.90
C SER A 143 -14.34 -28.01 0.20
N VAL A 144 -14.89 -27.67 -0.96
CA VAL A 144 -14.40 -26.52 -1.75
C VAL A 144 -15.04 -25.23 -1.25
N LEU A 145 -16.38 -25.16 -1.20
CA LEU A 145 -17.12 -23.97 -0.77
C LEU A 145 -16.96 -23.64 0.72
N THR A 146 -16.35 -24.55 1.49
CA THR A 146 -16.03 -24.35 2.91
C THR A 146 -14.62 -23.79 3.13
N SER A 147 -13.84 -23.52 2.08
CA SER A 147 -12.54 -22.86 2.20
C SER A 147 -12.40 -21.76 1.16
N LEU A 148 -11.98 -20.58 1.61
CA LEU A 148 -11.84 -19.42 0.73
C LEU A 148 -10.77 -19.69 -0.34
N LYS A 149 -9.62 -20.25 0.06
CA LYS A 149 -8.52 -20.60 -0.85
C LYS A 149 -8.93 -21.65 -1.88
N GLU A 150 -9.65 -22.68 -1.45
CA GLU A 150 -10.09 -23.76 -2.34
C GLU A 150 -11.19 -23.26 -3.29
N SER A 151 -12.09 -22.38 -2.83
CA SER A 151 -13.08 -21.72 -3.68
C SER A 151 -12.45 -20.85 -4.77
N ILE A 152 -11.36 -20.11 -4.47
CA ILE A 152 -10.62 -19.33 -5.49
C ILE A 152 -9.99 -20.24 -6.54
N LYS A 153 -9.38 -21.36 -6.11
CA LYS A 153 -8.79 -22.34 -7.04
C LYS A 153 -9.85 -22.98 -7.94
N ALA A 154 -11.01 -23.32 -7.38
CA ALA A 154 -12.13 -23.85 -8.15
C ALA A 154 -12.70 -22.82 -9.12
N LEU A 155 -12.84 -21.56 -8.69
CA LEU A 155 -13.24 -20.47 -9.55
C LEU A 155 -12.28 -20.30 -10.74
N LYS A 156 -10.97 -20.36 -10.49
CA LYS A 156 -9.96 -20.34 -11.57
C LYS A 156 -10.11 -21.51 -12.53
N SER A 157 -10.38 -22.71 -12.03
CA SER A 157 -10.55 -23.90 -12.89
C SER A 157 -11.77 -23.81 -13.82
N CYS A 158 -12.76 -22.97 -13.48
CA CYS A 158 -13.92 -22.75 -14.34
C CYS A 158 -13.54 -22.13 -15.69
N GLU A 159 -12.44 -21.37 -15.78
CA GLU A 159 -11.99 -20.71 -17.03
C GLU A 159 -11.79 -21.70 -18.18
N ARG A 160 -11.39 -22.95 -17.89
CA ARG A 160 -11.17 -24.00 -18.90
C ARG A 160 -12.46 -24.64 -19.41
N VAL A 161 -13.59 -24.41 -18.75
CA VAL A 161 -14.87 -25.13 -19.00
C VAL A 161 -16.05 -24.17 -19.14
N MET A 162 -15.78 -22.91 -19.46
CA MET A 162 -16.81 -21.94 -19.85
C MET A 162 -17.35 -22.29 -21.24
N PRO A 163 -18.66 -22.15 -21.51
CA PRO A 163 -19.72 -21.61 -20.64
C PRO A 163 -20.42 -22.66 -19.75
N LEU A 164 -20.09 -23.94 -19.87
CA LEU A 164 -20.79 -25.03 -19.18
C LEU A 164 -20.76 -24.86 -17.64
N ALA A 165 -19.63 -24.43 -17.08
CA ALA A 165 -19.53 -24.14 -15.64
C ALA A 165 -20.48 -23.02 -15.16
N GLU A 166 -20.84 -22.06 -16.02
CA GLU A 166 -21.84 -21.04 -15.69
C GLU A 166 -23.24 -21.62 -15.71
N SER A 167 -23.59 -22.41 -16.73
CA SER A 167 -24.91 -23.05 -16.80
C SER A 167 -25.18 -23.99 -15.62
N LEU A 168 -24.13 -24.59 -15.06
CA LEU A 168 -24.20 -25.44 -13.88
C LEU A 168 -24.13 -24.67 -12.55
N GLY A 169 -24.01 -23.34 -12.59
CA GLY A 169 -23.95 -22.49 -11.40
C GLY A 169 -22.68 -22.65 -10.56
N ILE A 170 -21.64 -23.30 -11.08
CA ILE A 170 -20.39 -23.56 -10.34
C ILE A 170 -19.68 -22.22 -10.07
N THR A 171 -19.59 -21.37 -11.09
CA THR A 171 -18.90 -20.07 -11.02
C THR A 171 -19.55 -19.14 -10.00
N GLU A 172 -20.89 -19.01 -10.02
CA GLU A 172 -21.65 -18.15 -9.10
C GLU A 172 -21.51 -18.63 -7.66
N ARG A 173 -21.67 -19.94 -7.41
CA ARG A 173 -21.50 -20.52 -6.07
C ARG A 173 -20.10 -20.33 -5.50
N CYS A 174 -19.06 -20.40 -6.33
CA CYS A 174 -17.70 -20.08 -5.91
C CYS A 174 -17.58 -18.60 -5.51
N ILE A 175 -18.12 -17.69 -6.33
CA ILE A 175 -18.07 -16.24 -6.05
C ILE A 175 -18.81 -15.92 -4.74
N ASP A 176 -20.01 -16.46 -4.56
CA ASP A 176 -20.82 -16.25 -3.35
C ASP A 176 -20.14 -16.81 -2.10
N SER A 177 -19.52 -17.99 -2.21
CA SER A 177 -18.73 -18.56 -1.13
C SER A 177 -17.54 -17.68 -0.76
N ILE A 178 -16.80 -17.16 -1.75
CA ILE A 178 -15.66 -16.26 -1.49
C ILE A 178 -16.14 -14.96 -0.83
N ALA A 179 -17.20 -14.34 -1.36
CA ALA A 179 -17.75 -13.10 -0.83
C ALA A 179 -18.26 -13.27 0.61
N SER A 180 -19.11 -14.27 0.87
CA SER A 180 -19.66 -14.54 2.20
C SER A 180 -18.58 -14.87 3.24
N ARG A 181 -17.55 -15.61 2.85
CA ARG A 181 -16.44 -15.95 3.75
C ARG A 181 -15.50 -14.79 3.99
N ALA A 182 -15.24 -13.96 2.99
CA ALA A 182 -14.45 -12.74 3.16
C ALA A 182 -15.11 -11.77 4.16
N SER A 183 -16.45 -11.71 4.23
CA SER A 183 -17.16 -10.95 5.27
C SER A 183 -16.97 -11.49 6.69
N SER A 184 -16.74 -12.80 6.83
CA SER A 184 -16.58 -13.45 8.14
C SER A 184 -15.17 -13.33 8.73
N VAL A 185 -14.20 -12.88 7.94
CA VAL A 185 -12.82 -12.66 8.39
C VAL A 185 -12.77 -11.35 9.17
N ASP A 186 -12.49 -11.42 10.47
CA ASP A 186 -12.37 -10.24 11.34
C ASP A 186 -11.29 -9.28 10.80
N PRO A 187 -11.65 -8.03 10.45
CA PRO A 187 -10.68 -7.02 10.01
C PRO A 187 -9.55 -6.77 11.01
N ALA A 188 -9.77 -7.02 12.31
CA ALA A 188 -8.75 -6.87 13.35
C ALA A 188 -7.66 -7.95 13.32
N LEU A 189 -7.86 -9.05 12.58
CA LEU A 189 -6.88 -10.14 12.43
C LEU A 189 -5.83 -9.87 11.34
N PHE A 190 -5.93 -8.75 10.61
CA PHE A 190 -4.89 -8.31 9.67
C PHE A 190 -3.58 -7.98 10.40
N GLY A 191 -2.77 -9.00 10.64
CA GLY A 191 -1.45 -8.91 11.27
C GLY A 191 -1.10 -10.04 12.24
N TRP A 192 -2.04 -10.94 12.55
CA TRP A 192 -1.83 -12.03 13.51
C TRP A 192 -2.03 -13.39 12.85
N PRO A 193 -1.10 -14.36 13.01
CA PRO A 193 -1.34 -15.72 12.56
C PRO A 193 -2.36 -16.39 13.47
N VAL A 194 -3.61 -16.49 13.01
CA VAL A 194 -4.64 -17.30 13.68
C VAL A 194 -4.52 -18.74 13.20
N SER A 195 -4.18 -19.64 14.11
CA SER A 195 -4.37 -21.07 13.88
C SER A 195 -5.84 -21.40 14.09
N GLU A 196 -6.55 -21.76 13.02
CA GLU A 196 -7.84 -22.46 13.14
C GLU A 196 -7.61 -23.86 13.73
N ALA A 197 -7.68 -23.96 15.05
CA ALA A 197 -7.89 -25.22 15.77
C ALA A 197 -8.32 -24.94 17.22
N ALA A 198 -9.62 -24.70 17.46
CA ALA A 198 -10.29 -25.10 18.69
C ALA A 198 -11.81 -24.89 18.59
N ASN A 199 -12.52 -26.01 18.58
CA ASN A 199 -13.95 -26.11 18.81
C ASN A 199 -14.29 -25.80 20.29
N GLU A 200 -15.46 -25.17 20.49
CA GLU A 200 -16.34 -25.15 21.68
C GLU A 200 -15.80 -24.88 23.11
N ASN A 201 -16.56 -24.02 23.81
CA ASN A 201 -16.61 -23.76 25.26
C ASN A 201 -15.49 -22.93 25.90
N ASN A 202 -15.68 -21.61 25.98
CA ASN A 202 -16.00 -20.95 27.26
C ASN A 202 -16.30 -19.45 27.06
N PHE A 203 -17.55 -19.06 27.33
CA PHE A 203 -17.91 -17.67 27.58
C PHE A 203 -17.57 -17.36 29.04
N ARG A 204 -16.58 -16.48 29.29
CA ARG A 204 -16.58 -15.58 30.45
C ARG A 204 -15.50 -14.49 30.38
N ALA A 205 -16.01 -13.27 30.48
CA ALA A 205 -15.34 -11.98 30.54
C ALA A 205 -14.20 -11.85 31.58
N ARG A 206 -13.21 -10.99 31.29
CA ARG A 206 -13.07 -9.64 31.90
C ARG A 206 -11.75 -8.96 31.51
N SER A 207 -11.91 -7.74 30.96
CA SER A 207 -11.19 -6.48 31.25
C SER A 207 -9.78 -6.57 31.86
N ASN A 208 -8.77 -6.05 31.15
CA ASN A 208 -8.07 -4.82 31.55
C ASN A 208 -7.05 -4.37 30.48
N GLN A 209 -7.34 -3.19 29.93
CA GLN A 209 -6.44 -2.05 29.72
C GLN A 209 -4.92 -2.24 29.96
N ALA A 210 -4.15 -1.71 28.99
CA ALA A 210 -2.73 -1.35 29.02
C ALA A 210 -1.69 -2.42 28.61
N LEU A 211 -1.37 -2.49 27.31
CA LEU A 211 0.01 -2.54 26.82
C LEU A 211 0.11 -2.28 25.30
N TRP A 212 -0.35 -1.11 24.84
CA TRP A 212 -0.03 -0.62 23.49
C TRP A 212 1.09 0.42 23.61
N LYS A 213 2.33 -0.02 23.39
CA LYS A 213 3.51 0.77 22.98
C LYS A 213 4.76 -0.08 23.12
N GLU A 214 5.14 -0.82 22.07
CA GLU A 214 6.56 -1.05 21.72
C GLU A 214 6.71 -1.81 20.39
N ILE A 215 7.39 -1.14 19.44
CA ILE A 215 8.25 -1.68 18.37
C ILE A 215 7.59 -1.97 17.00
N GLU A 216 7.35 -0.87 16.25
CA GLU A 216 7.80 -0.80 14.85
C GLU A 216 9.28 -0.37 14.85
N SER A 217 10.19 -1.33 14.83
CA SER A 217 11.51 -1.21 14.20
C SER A 217 12.21 -2.57 14.25
N THR A 218 12.77 -2.97 13.10
CA THR A 218 13.70 -4.10 12.86
C THR A 218 13.20 -5.25 11.96
N LEU A 219 12.72 -4.94 10.74
CA LEU A 219 12.75 -5.94 9.67
C LEU A 219 14.14 -5.98 8.99
N ARG A 220 15.12 -6.57 9.69
CA ARG A 220 16.30 -7.20 9.07
C ARG A 220 16.86 -8.29 9.97
N ARG A 221 16.40 -9.54 9.78
CA ARG A 221 17.26 -10.72 9.97
C ARG A 221 16.91 -11.80 8.94
N LYS A 222 17.92 -12.12 8.13
CA LYS A 222 17.99 -13.28 7.23
C LYS A 222 18.56 -14.44 8.03
N GLY A 223 17.92 -15.62 7.99
CA GLY A 223 18.50 -16.86 8.52
C GLY A 223 17.48 -17.91 8.97
N SER A 224 17.13 -18.82 8.05
CA SER A 224 16.80 -20.25 8.23
C SER A 224 15.92 -20.69 9.41
N GLY A 225 14.72 -21.18 9.09
CA GLY A 225 13.88 -21.98 9.96
C GLY A 225 12.50 -22.22 9.36
N ALA A 226 12.40 -23.12 8.40
CA ALA A 226 11.12 -23.60 7.89
C ALA A 226 10.32 -24.27 9.02
N LYS A 227 9.13 -23.72 9.31
CA LYS A 227 7.89 -24.35 9.84
C LYS A 227 7.11 -23.35 10.71
N SER A 228 6.35 -22.49 10.04
CA SER A 228 5.11 -21.79 10.49
C SER A 228 4.99 -20.51 9.67
N ASN A 229 4.45 -20.58 8.45
CA ASN A 229 4.36 -19.42 7.55
C ASN A 229 3.21 -19.55 6.55
N ASN A 230 2.02 -19.95 7.01
CA ASN A 230 0.83 -19.98 6.17
C ASN A 230 -0.40 -19.53 6.96
N ALA A 231 -0.29 -18.38 7.64
CA ALA A 231 -1.46 -17.57 7.91
C ALA A 231 -1.83 -16.91 6.57
N ASP A 232 -2.97 -17.33 6.03
CA ASP A 232 -3.35 -17.27 4.63
C ASP A 232 -3.63 -15.85 4.11
N SER A 233 -2.71 -15.29 3.32
CA SER A 233 -3.07 -14.18 2.42
C SER A 233 -3.66 -14.75 1.13
N TRP A 234 -4.91 -15.20 1.20
CA TRP A 234 -5.72 -15.61 0.03
C TRP A 234 -5.76 -14.56 -1.08
N PHE A 235 -5.38 -13.31 -0.78
CA PHE A 235 -5.08 -12.25 -1.73
C PHE A 235 -4.14 -12.67 -2.85
N GLU A 236 -3.13 -13.50 -2.57
CA GLU A 236 -2.20 -13.99 -3.60
C GLU A 236 -2.91 -14.90 -4.60
N ASP A 237 -3.83 -15.73 -4.13
CA ASP A 237 -4.60 -16.63 -4.98
C ASP A 237 -5.58 -15.86 -5.88
N LEU A 238 -6.16 -14.75 -5.40
CA LEU A 238 -7.01 -13.86 -6.23
C LEU A 238 -6.29 -13.29 -7.44
N THR A 239 -4.99 -13.02 -7.30
CA THR A 239 -4.20 -12.45 -8.40
C THR A 239 -4.01 -13.41 -9.57
N LEU A 240 -4.40 -14.68 -9.42
CA LEU A 240 -4.35 -15.70 -10.48
C LEU A 240 -5.62 -15.75 -11.33
N LEU A 241 -6.68 -15.04 -10.95
CA LEU A 241 -7.93 -14.97 -11.69
C LEU A 241 -7.80 -14.06 -12.91
N SER A 242 -8.47 -14.41 -14.01
CA SER A 242 -8.67 -13.51 -15.14
C SER A 242 -9.42 -12.23 -14.72
N LEU A 243 -9.24 -11.16 -15.49
CA LEU A 243 -9.88 -9.88 -15.23
C LEU A 243 -11.42 -10.00 -15.15
N GLN A 244 -12.01 -10.90 -15.96
CA GLN A 244 -13.46 -11.09 -15.99
C GLN A 244 -14.01 -11.74 -14.72
N LEU A 245 -13.37 -12.81 -14.24
CA LEU A 245 -13.77 -13.44 -12.97
C LEU A 245 -13.49 -12.52 -11.78
N PHE A 246 -12.38 -11.76 -11.82
CA PHE A 246 -12.06 -10.79 -10.78
C PHE A 246 -13.10 -9.65 -10.72
N LYS A 247 -13.51 -9.08 -11.86
CA LYS A 247 -14.59 -8.07 -11.93
C LYS A 247 -15.88 -8.57 -11.28
N ARG A 248 -16.32 -9.79 -11.63
CA ARG A 248 -17.52 -10.41 -11.08
C ARG A 248 -17.42 -10.64 -9.57
N LEU A 249 -16.25 -11.10 -9.10
CA LEU A 249 -16.00 -11.29 -7.67
C LEU A 249 -16.07 -9.96 -6.90
N ILE A 250 -15.40 -8.91 -7.39
CA ILE A 250 -15.44 -7.58 -6.76
C ILE A 250 -16.86 -7.02 -6.76
N TRP A 251 -17.62 -7.23 -7.83
CA TRP A 251 -19.03 -6.82 -7.88
C TRP A 251 -19.87 -7.54 -6.82
N ALA A 252 -19.73 -8.86 -6.69
CA ALA A 252 -20.42 -9.64 -5.66
C ALA A 252 -20.01 -9.20 -4.24
N MET A 253 -18.73 -8.91 -4.02
CA MET A 253 -18.24 -8.37 -2.74
C MET A 253 -18.86 -7.00 -2.40
N LYS A 254 -19.01 -6.12 -3.40
CA LYS A 254 -19.65 -4.80 -3.22
C LYS A 254 -21.15 -4.92 -2.92
N MET A 255 -21.83 -5.89 -3.53
CA MET A 255 -23.25 -6.15 -3.27
C MET A 255 -23.49 -6.83 -1.91
N GLY A 256 -22.50 -7.56 -1.39
CA GLY A 256 -22.58 -8.24 -0.10
C GLY A 256 -22.24 -7.40 1.12
N ASP A 257 -22.25 -6.06 1.00
CA ASP A 257 -21.88 -5.09 2.05
C ASP A 257 -20.56 -5.42 2.78
N LEU A 258 -19.56 -5.93 2.05
CA LEU A 258 -18.23 -6.17 2.63
C LEU A 258 -17.58 -4.87 3.11
N ASN A 259 -16.73 -4.99 4.13
CA ASN A 259 -15.88 -3.89 4.56
C ASN A 259 -15.06 -3.37 3.35
N PRO A 260 -15.14 -2.06 3.03
CA PRO A 260 -14.41 -1.45 1.91
C PRO A 260 -12.89 -1.67 1.98
N GLU A 261 -12.32 -1.86 3.17
CA GLU A 261 -10.88 -2.14 3.33
C GLU A 261 -10.46 -3.49 2.73
N ILE A 262 -11.33 -4.50 2.78
CA ILE A 262 -11.06 -5.83 2.19
C ILE A 262 -11.08 -5.72 0.67
N VAL A 263 -12.08 -5.02 0.13
CA VAL A 263 -12.19 -4.76 -1.31
C VAL A 263 -10.96 -3.97 -1.80
N GLU A 264 -10.58 -2.91 -1.09
CA GLU A 264 -9.38 -2.13 -1.37
C GLU A 264 -8.12 -3.01 -1.35
N SER A 265 -7.97 -3.87 -0.35
CA SER A 265 -6.84 -4.80 -0.26
C SER A 265 -6.79 -5.80 -1.42
N CYS A 266 -7.94 -6.34 -1.85
CA CYS A 266 -8.05 -7.21 -3.02
C CYS A 266 -7.58 -6.50 -4.29
N LEU A 267 -8.09 -5.28 -4.51
CA LEU A 267 -7.76 -4.44 -5.65
C LEU A 267 -6.28 -4.08 -5.68
N MET A 268 -5.71 -3.67 -4.54
CA MET A 268 -4.30 -3.34 -4.40
C MET A 268 -3.40 -4.55 -4.70
N ASN A 269 -3.76 -5.75 -4.22
CA ASN A 269 -2.94 -6.93 -4.47
C ASN A 269 -3.00 -7.39 -5.93
N TYR A 270 -4.19 -7.34 -6.54
CA TYR A 270 -4.38 -7.61 -7.95
C TYR A 270 -3.53 -6.65 -8.82
N ALA A 271 -3.60 -5.35 -8.52
CA ALA A 271 -2.83 -4.32 -9.20
C ALA A 271 -1.31 -4.57 -9.13
N LYS A 272 -0.79 -4.88 -7.94
CA LYS A 272 0.66 -5.07 -7.71
C LYS A 272 1.27 -6.18 -8.57
N LYS A 273 0.48 -7.19 -8.94
CA LYS A 273 0.94 -8.29 -9.79
C LYS A 273 0.81 -7.98 -11.28
N HIS A 274 -0.31 -7.38 -11.69
CA HIS A 274 -0.63 -7.19 -13.11
C HIS A 274 -0.08 -5.88 -13.68
N ILE A 275 0.24 -4.90 -12.84
CA ILE A 275 0.79 -3.61 -13.26
C ILE A 275 2.27 -3.51 -12.84
N PRO A 276 3.22 -3.49 -13.79
CA PRO A 276 4.63 -3.38 -13.47
C PRO A 276 4.95 -2.02 -12.83
N GLY A 277 5.92 -2.01 -11.89
CA GLY A 277 6.43 -0.78 -11.29
C GLY A 277 5.67 -0.23 -10.08
N LEU A 278 4.48 -0.75 -9.75
CA LEU A 278 3.74 -0.33 -8.53
C LEU A 278 4.44 -0.76 -7.23
N SER A 279 5.21 -1.84 -7.27
CA SER A 279 6.05 -2.27 -6.15
C SER A 279 7.47 -1.74 -6.33
N ARG A 280 7.81 -0.60 -5.72
CA ARG A 280 9.20 -0.08 -5.57
C ARG A 280 10.09 -0.97 -4.67
N SER A 281 9.79 -2.26 -4.53
CA SER A 281 10.71 -3.19 -3.88
C SER A 281 11.89 -3.36 -4.80
N ASN A 282 13.05 -2.87 -4.34
CA ASN A 282 14.34 -2.83 -5.03
C ASN A 282 14.92 -4.25 -5.23
N ARG A 283 14.13 -5.14 -5.83
CA ARG A 283 14.54 -6.46 -6.28
C ARG A 283 14.55 -6.38 -7.79
N LYS A 284 15.76 -6.52 -8.35
CA LYS A 284 15.97 -6.85 -9.76
C LYS A 284 14.86 -7.82 -10.20
N PRO A 285 14.24 -7.61 -11.38
CA PRO A 285 13.31 -8.61 -11.91
C PRO A 285 14.02 -9.95 -11.87
N SER A 286 13.48 -10.89 -11.10
CA SER A 286 14.03 -12.23 -11.02
C SER A 286 14.05 -12.77 -12.45
N SER A 287 15.26 -12.93 -12.98
CA SER A 287 15.53 -13.46 -14.32
C SER A 287 15.25 -14.96 -14.35
N SER A 288 14.00 -15.35 -14.11
CA SER A 288 13.54 -16.74 -14.12
C SER A 288 12.01 -16.80 -14.14
N SER A 289 11.39 -16.19 -15.14
CA SER A 289 10.08 -16.61 -15.64
C SER A 289 10.07 -16.34 -17.14
N SER A 290 10.53 -17.33 -17.89
CA SER A 290 10.38 -17.43 -19.33
C SER A 290 8.90 -17.28 -19.70
N SER A 291 8.64 -16.33 -20.62
CA SER A 291 7.49 -16.30 -21.54
C SER A 291 6.08 -16.29 -20.94
N SER A 292 5.75 -15.31 -20.10
CA SER A 292 4.44 -14.64 -20.22
C SER A 292 4.70 -13.34 -20.97
N SER A 293 4.15 -13.17 -22.17
CA SER A 293 4.15 -11.89 -22.89
C SER A 293 3.85 -10.78 -21.89
N ALA A 294 4.71 -9.77 -21.78
CA ALA A 294 4.38 -8.58 -20.99
C ALA A 294 2.99 -8.11 -21.47
N ALA A 295 2.03 -8.03 -20.55
CA ALA A 295 0.66 -7.64 -20.87
C ALA A 295 0.70 -6.36 -21.72
N SER A 296 -0.09 -6.33 -22.79
CA SER A 296 -0.11 -5.17 -23.68
C SER A 296 -0.42 -3.90 -22.89
N GLU A 297 0.07 -2.74 -23.33
CA GLU A 297 -0.25 -1.46 -22.65
C GLU A 297 -1.77 -1.25 -22.56
N GLY A 298 -2.52 -1.73 -23.56
CA GLY A 298 -3.99 -1.74 -23.57
C GLY A 298 -4.60 -2.59 -22.46
N GLU A 299 -4.11 -3.81 -22.25
CA GLU A 299 -4.54 -4.69 -21.15
C GLU A 299 -4.20 -4.09 -19.78
N GLN A 300 -2.99 -3.52 -19.63
CA GLN A 300 -2.58 -2.86 -18.38
C GLN A 300 -3.48 -1.67 -18.07
N ARG A 301 -3.85 -0.89 -19.10
CA ARG A 301 -4.78 0.24 -18.96
C ARG A 301 -6.16 -0.23 -18.55
N GLU A 302 -6.71 -1.28 -19.18
CA GLU A 302 -8.01 -1.84 -18.81
C GLU A 302 -8.03 -2.33 -17.35
N VAL A 303 -6.97 -3.03 -16.93
CA VAL A 303 -6.81 -3.49 -15.55
C VAL A 303 -6.77 -2.29 -14.59
N LEU A 304 -5.98 -1.27 -14.89
CA LEU A 304 -5.85 -0.05 -14.08
C LEU A 304 -7.20 0.68 -13.94
N GLU A 305 -7.90 0.93 -15.06
CA GLU A 305 -9.20 1.62 -15.05
C GLU A 305 -10.28 0.81 -14.31
N THR A 306 -10.26 -0.52 -14.46
CA THR A 306 -11.14 -1.42 -13.70
C THR A 306 -10.86 -1.35 -12.20
N ILE A 307 -9.59 -1.32 -11.79
CA ILE A 307 -9.21 -1.20 -10.39
C ILE A 307 -9.71 0.12 -9.82
N VAL A 308 -9.43 1.23 -10.51
CA VAL A 308 -9.77 2.57 -10.03
C VAL A 308 -11.27 2.79 -9.93
N SER A 309 -12.05 2.34 -10.93
CA SER A 309 -13.52 2.41 -10.90
C SER A 309 -14.16 1.59 -9.78
N ASN A 310 -13.44 0.62 -9.21
CA ASN A 310 -13.91 -0.19 -8.10
C ASN A 310 -13.32 0.20 -6.74
N LEU A 311 -12.35 1.12 -6.68
CA LEU A 311 -11.79 1.59 -5.42
C LEU A 311 -12.87 2.31 -4.59
N PRO A 312 -13.02 1.98 -3.30
CA PRO A 312 -13.94 2.71 -2.43
C PRO A 312 -13.45 4.15 -2.25
N LEU A 313 -14.37 5.11 -2.43
CA LEU A 313 -14.11 6.54 -2.24
C LEU A 313 -14.15 6.97 -0.77
N GLN A 314 -14.70 6.14 0.11
CA GLN A 314 -14.78 6.41 1.54
C GLN A 314 -13.38 6.38 2.19
N LYS A 315 -13.25 6.98 3.38
CA LYS A 315 -12.02 7.00 4.19
C LYS A 315 -11.68 5.61 4.73
N SER A 316 -11.32 4.68 3.87
CA SER A 316 -10.77 3.38 4.25
C SER A 316 -9.24 3.49 4.38
N SER A 317 -8.69 2.82 5.40
CA SER A 317 -7.25 2.67 5.68
C SER A 317 -6.34 3.89 5.36
N ARG A 318 -6.18 4.81 6.33
CA ARG A 318 -5.23 5.95 6.27
C ARG A 318 -3.78 5.52 6.51
N SER A 319 -3.27 4.57 5.72
CA SER A 319 -1.88 4.11 5.83
C SER A 319 -0.99 4.79 4.79
N SER A 320 0.22 5.19 5.19
CA SER A 320 1.25 5.72 4.27
C SER A 320 1.56 4.75 3.11
N THR A 321 1.40 3.44 3.33
CA THR A 321 1.58 2.42 2.28
C THR A 321 0.49 2.50 1.22
N THR A 322 -0.76 2.72 1.63
CA THR A 322 -1.90 2.92 0.71
C THR A 322 -1.71 4.19 -0.10
N THR A 323 -1.34 5.30 0.55
CA THR A 323 -1.09 6.57 -0.12
C THR A 323 0.02 6.45 -1.18
N ARG A 324 1.16 5.85 -0.83
CA ARG A 324 2.26 5.60 -1.78
C ARG A 324 1.82 4.74 -2.98
N PHE A 325 0.98 3.74 -2.74
CA PHE A 325 0.42 2.90 -3.79
C PHE A 325 -0.49 3.69 -4.74
N LEU A 326 -1.34 4.59 -4.22
CA LEU A 326 -2.20 5.45 -5.05
C LEU A 326 -1.39 6.41 -5.91
N PHE A 327 -0.33 7.03 -5.37
CA PHE A 327 0.60 7.81 -6.18
C PHE A 327 1.34 6.96 -7.23
N GLY A 328 1.63 5.69 -6.92
CA GLY A 328 2.13 4.72 -7.90
C GLY A 328 1.13 4.50 -9.03
N LEU A 329 -0.14 4.25 -8.70
CA LEU A 329 -1.22 4.09 -9.69
C LEU A 329 -1.40 5.33 -10.56
N LEU A 330 -1.37 6.53 -9.97
CA LEU A 330 -1.50 7.78 -10.70
C LEU A 330 -0.36 7.99 -11.70
N ARG A 331 0.88 7.69 -11.29
CA ARG A 331 2.04 7.71 -12.22
C ARG A 331 1.84 6.72 -13.37
N THR A 332 1.41 5.50 -13.10
CA THR A 332 1.12 4.52 -14.14
C THR A 332 -0.04 4.98 -15.04
N ALA A 333 -1.10 5.57 -14.48
CA ALA A 333 -2.23 6.09 -15.23
C ALA A 333 -1.80 7.19 -16.22
N ASN A 334 -0.85 8.05 -15.82
CA ASN A 334 -0.26 9.06 -16.69
C ASN A 334 0.61 8.43 -17.79
N ILE A 335 1.41 7.40 -17.47
CA ILE A 335 2.25 6.69 -18.45
C ILE A 335 1.39 5.97 -19.50
N LEU A 336 0.33 5.28 -19.07
CA LEU A 336 -0.56 4.52 -19.95
C LEU A 336 -1.63 5.39 -20.64
N ASN A 337 -1.62 6.70 -20.40
CA ASN A 337 -2.63 7.64 -20.89
C ASN A 337 -4.07 7.14 -20.64
N ALA A 338 -4.37 6.80 -19.38
CA ALA A 338 -5.68 6.34 -18.94
C ALA A 338 -6.74 7.46 -19.03
N ALA A 339 -8.02 7.06 -19.02
CA ALA A 339 -9.15 7.99 -19.08
C ALA A 339 -9.06 9.13 -18.04
N GLU A 340 -9.55 10.31 -18.39
CA GLU A 340 -9.56 11.48 -17.47
C GLU A 340 -10.33 11.20 -16.19
N GLU A 341 -11.46 10.49 -16.28
CA GLU A 341 -12.26 10.05 -15.12
C GLU A 341 -11.45 9.19 -14.14
N CYS A 342 -10.61 8.29 -14.67
CA CYS A 342 -9.73 7.45 -13.88
C CYS A 342 -8.68 8.28 -13.13
N ARG A 343 -8.04 9.24 -13.82
CA ARG A 343 -7.06 10.13 -13.21
C ARG A 343 -7.70 11.03 -12.15
N SER A 344 -8.84 11.63 -12.44
CA SER A 344 -9.59 12.47 -11.50
C SER A 344 -10.02 11.69 -10.25
N THR A 345 -10.47 10.44 -10.41
CA THR A 345 -10.84 9.57 -9.28
C THR A 345 -9.64 9.29 -8.37
N LEU A 346 -8.46 9.03 -8.95
CA LEU A 346 -7.22 8.86 -8.19
C LEU A 346 -6.79 10.15 -7.49
N GLU A 347 -6.82 11.28 -8.19
CA GLU A 347 -6.49 12.60 -7.63
C GLU A 347 -7.39 12.94 -6.45
N LYS A 348 -8.70 12.70 -6.56
CA LYS A 348 -9.67 12.88 -5.47
C LYS A 348 -9.36 11.98 -4.28
N LYS A 349 -9.12 10.68 -4.50
CA LYS A 349 -8.82 9.73 -3.41
C LYS A 349 -7.47 10.01 -2.73
N ILE A 350 -6.48 10.51 -3.46
CA ILE A 350 -5.21 10.97 -2.91
C ILE A 350 -5.43 12.25 -2.07
N GLY A 351 -6.22 13.20 -2.58
CA GLY A 351 -6.59 14.42 -1.86
C GLY A 351 -7.16 14.14 -0.47
N LEU A 352 -8.09 13.18 -0.34
CA LEU A 352 -8.71 12.79 0.94
C LEU A 352 -7.74 12.24 2.01
N GLN A 353 -6.51 11.87 1.64
CA GLN A 353 -5.50 11.31 2.53
C GLN A 353 -4.12 11.96 2.36
N LEU A 354 -4.06 13.17 1.81
CA LEU A 354 -2.82 13.87 1.46
C LEU A 354 -1.88 14.04 2.66
N GLU A 355 -2.41 14.10 3.89
CA GLU A 355 -1.63 14.15 5.13
C GLU A 355 -0.68 12.96 5.35
N GLN A 356 -0.95 11.81 4.73
CA GLN A 356 -0.13 10.58 4.86
C GLN A 356 0.94 10.47 3.75
N ALA A 357 0.96 11.43 2.82
CA ALA A 357 1.89 11.47 1.72
C ALA A 357 3.27 11.98 2.15
N THR A 358 4.30 11.52 1.45
CA THR A 358 5.66 12.03 1.60
C THR A 358 6.02 12.96 0.45
N LEU A 359 7.06 13.78 0.61
CA LEU A 359 7.52 14.68 -0.45
C LEU A 359 7.83 13.92 -1.75
N ASP A 360 8.47 12.75 -1.65
CA ASP A 360 8.75 11.86 -2.79
C ASP A 360 7.49 11.37 -3.52
N ASP A 361 6.35 11.30 -2.84
CA ASP A 361 5.09 10.90 -3.45
C ASP A 361 4.53 12.00 -4.35
N LEU A 362 4.68 13.27 -3.94
CA LEU A 362 4.21 14.46 -4.68
C LEU A 362 5.03 14.76 -5.94
N LEU A 363 6.28 14.28 -6.00
CA LEU A 363 7.15 14.42 -7.17
C LEU A 363 6.67 13.47 -8.29
N ILE A 364 5.61 13.88 -8.99
CA ILE A 364 5.04 13.22 -10.16
C ILE A 364 5.71 13.82 -11.40
N PRO A 365 6.45 13.02 -12.21
CA PRO A 365 7.08 13.53 -13.42
C PRO A 365 6.05 14.00 -14.46
N SER A 366 6.39 15.04 -15.21
CA SER A 366 5.65 15.42 -16.42
C SER A 366 5.91 14.39 -17.53
N TYR A 367 4.86 13.76 -18.04
CA TYR A 367 4.94 12.84 -19.20
C TYR A 367 4.46 13.49 -20.51
N SER A 368 4.09 14.78 -20.47
CA SER A 368 3.67 15.55 -21.64
C SER A 368 4.87 16.18 -22.33
N TYR A 369 5.02 15.95 -23.63
CA TYR A 369 6.03 16.63 -24.47
C TYR A 369 5.84 18.14 -24.56
N LEU A 370 4.68 18.66 -24.16
CA LEU A 370 4.36 20.09 -24.16
C LEU A 370 4.76 20.79 -22.86
N ASN A 371 5.01 20.04 -21.79
CA ASN A 371 5.41 20.58 -20.51
C ASN A 371 6.93 20.54 -20.38
N GLU A 372 7.54 21.71 -20.26
CA GLU A 372 8.99 21.84 -20.08
C GLU A 372 9.42 21.64 -18.61
N THR A 373 8.46 21.59 -17.67
CA THR A 373 8.73 21.36 -16.26
C THR A 373 9.01 19.89 -15.96
N LEU A 374 9.92 19.63 -15.02
CA LEU A 374 10.27 18.28 -14.58
C LEU A 374 9.10 17.56 -13.91
N TYR A 375 8.24 18.31 -13.23
CA TYR A 375 7.10 17.79 -12.46
C TYR A 375 5.76 18.34 -12.95
N ASP A 376 4.72 17.52 -12.80
CA ASP A 376 3.33 17.87 -13.11
C ASP A 376 2.71 18.65 -11.94
N VAL A 377 2.86 19.98 -12.01
CA VAL A 377 2.32 20.92 -11.00
C VAL A 377 0.79 20.97 -11.06
N ASP A 378 0.20 20.86 -12.25
CA ASP A 378 -1.25 20.88 -12.45
C ASP A 378 -1.94 19.72 -11.73
N CYS A 379 -1.32 18.53 -11.78
CA CYS A 379 -1.80 17.36 -11.06
C CYS A 379 -1.82 17.59 -9.55
N LEU A 380 -0.76 18.20 -8.99
CA LEU A 380 -0.74 18.50 -7.57
C LEU A 380 -1.75 19.59 -7.17
N GLU A 381 -1.91 20.63 -8.00
CA GLU A 381 -2.92 21.67 -7.77
C GLU A 381 -4.33 21.05 -7.66
N ARG A 382 -4.68 20.09 -8.53
CA ARG A 382 -5.96 19.36 -8.47
C ARG A 382 -6.09 18.48 -7.21
N ILE A 383 -5.04 17.75 -6.85
CA ILE A 383 -5.00 16.93 -5.62
C ILE A 383 -5.21 17.80 -4.38
N LEU A 384 -4.53 18.96 -4.33
CA LEU A 384 -4.64 19.91 -3.24
C LEU A 384 -6.05 20.51 -3.18
N GLY A 385 -6.66 20.86 -4.31
CA GLY A 385 -8.05 21.30 -4.39
C GLY A 385 -9.00 20.28 -3.74
N HIS A 386 -8.90 19.01 -4.12
CA HIS A 386 -9.72 17.94 -3.52
C HIS A 386 -9.49 17.74 -2.02
N PHE A 387 -8.27 17.98 -1.52
CA PHE A 387 -8.00 17.95 -0.07
C PHE A 387 -8.73 19.09 0.66
N LEU A 388 -8.70 20.30 0.10
CA LEU A 388 -9.38 21.47 0.67
C LEU A 388 -10.90 21.33 0.62
N ASP A 389 -11.45 20.87 -0.51
CA ASP A 389 -12.88 20.58 -0.65
C ASP A 389 -13.34 19.56 0.41
N GLY A 390 -12.55 18.50 0.62
CA GLY A 390 -12.86 17.47 1.63
C GLY A 390 -12.85 17.99 3.07
N LEU A 391 -12.01 18.99 3.37
CA LEU A 391 -11.99 19.68 4.68
C LEU A 391 -13.25 20.54 4.88
N GLU A 392 -13.74 21.20 3.83
CA GLU A 392 -14.97 21.99 3.89
C GLU A 392 -16.22 21.10 4.06
N GLU A 393 -16.27 19.96 3.35
CA GLU A 393 -17.34 18.97 3.50
C GLU A 393 -17.42 18.41 4.93
N GLU A 394 -16.28 18.10 5.55
CA GLU A 394 -16.24 17.65 6.95
C GLU A 394 -16.76 18.71 7.93
N ARG A 395 -16.46 19.99 7.66
CA ARG A 395 -16.90 21.11 8.49
C ARG A 395 -18.41 21.33 8.41
N ASN A 396 -18.98 21.24 7.20
CA ASN A 396 -20.41 21.45 6.97
C ASN A 396 -21.27 20.22 7.36
N GLY A 397 -20.72 19.00 7.30
CA GLY A 397 -21.42 17.76 7.66
C GLY A 397 -21.55 17.52 9.18
N GLY A 398 -20.78 18.24 10.00
CA GLY A 398 -20.75 18.08 11.47
C GLY A 398 -21.81 18.86 12.26
N GLU A 399 -22.63 19.69 11.62
CA GLU A 399 -23.54 20.63 12.32
C GLU A 399 -24.90 20.02 12.77
N ILE A 400 -25.19 18.75 12.53
CA ILE A 400 -26.52 18.16 12.85
C ILE A 400 -26.61 17.60 14.29
N GLU A 401 -25.51 17.35 15.00
CA GLU A 401 -25.57 16.79 16.37
C GLU A 401 -24.66 17.50 17.38
N ALA A 402 -24.86 18.80 17.60
CA ALA A 402 -24.44 19.45 18.85
C ALA A 402 -25.22 20.75 19.11
N GLY A 403 -26.41 20.61 19.69
CA GLY A 403 -27.05 21.73 20.39
C GLY A 403 -26.24 22.05 21.65
N GLY A 404 -25.41 23.09 21.60
CA GLY A 404 -24.71 23.59 22.78
C GLY A 404 -23.53 24.52 22.48
N ASP A 405 -23.79 25.82 22.61
CA ASP A 405 -22.82 26.90 22.85
C ASP A 405 -21.82 27.27 21.74
N GLY A 406 -22.27 28.15 20.83
CA GLY A 406 -21.72 29.51 20.67
C GLY A 406 -20.20 29.75 20.55
N GLY A 407 -19.39 28.75 20.20
CA GLY A 407 -17.93 28.84 20.17
C GLY A 407 -17.32 28.29 18.88
N GLY A 408 -17.81 28.71 17.70
CA GLY A 408 -17.26 28.36 16.37
C GLY A 408 -15.88 28.94 16.08
N GLY A 409 -14.95 28.82 17.02
CA GLY A 409 -13.64 29.45 17.00
C GLY A 409 -12.57 28.58 16.35
N ASN A 410 -12.41 28.69 15.02
CA ASN A 410 -11.12 28.62 14.33
C ASN A 410 -10.12 27.55 14.85
N VAL A 411 -10.54 26.28 14.95
CA VAL A 411 -9.62 25.19 15.29
C VAL A 411 -8.81 24.86 14.02
N ARG A 412 -7.51 25.18 14.02
CA ARG A 412 -6.59 24.79 12.94
C ARG A 412 -6.53 23.26 12.89
N PRO A 413 -6.97 22.58 11.81
CA PRO A 413 -6.87 21.14 11.73
C PRO A 413 -5.38 20.74 11.71
N PRO A 414 -4.90 19.85 12.61
CA PRO A 414 -3.52 19.38 12.58
C PRO A 414 -3.12 18.80 11.23
N THR A 415 -4.08 18.19 10.52
CA THR A 415 -3.95 17.61 9.18
C THR A 415 -3.60 18.67 8.13
N LEU A 416 -4.28 19.82 8.16
CA LEU A 416 -4.03 20.96 7.28
C LEU A 416 -2.61 21.52 7.48
N MET A 417 -2.11 21.53 8.71
CA MET A 417 -0.74 21.98 8.98
C MET A 417 0.33 21.01 8.48
N VAL A 418 0.08 19.70 8.54
CA VAL A 418 0.97 18.68 7.97
C VAL A 418 1.04 18.86 6.45
N VAL A 419 -0.11 19.04 5.79
CA VAL A 419 -0.17 19.31 4.35
C VAL A 419 0.50 20.65 4.00
N GLY A 420 0.32 21.69 4.80
CA GLY A 420 1.00 22.98 4.61
C GLY A 420 2.52 22.84 4.53
N LYS A 421 3.12 22.11 5.48
CA LYS A 421 4.56 21.81 5.47
C LYS A 421 4.99 20.96 4.28
N LEU A 422 4.14 20.02 3.85
CA LEU A 422 4.40 19.15 2.71
C LEU A 422 4.42 19.95 1.40
N ILE A 423 3.46 20.85 1.20
CA ILE A 423 3.39 21.74 0.04
C ILE A 423 4.55 22.74 0.04
N ASP A 424 4.94 23.30 1.18
CA ASP A 424 6.12 24.17 1.25
C ASP A 424 7.43 23.41 0.90
N GLY A 425 7.51 22.14 1.29
CA GLY A 425 8.58 21.24 0.84
C GLY A 425 8.56 21.03 -0.66
N TYR A 426 7.39 20.78 -1.25
CA TYR A 426 7.22 20.61 -2.69
C TYR A 426 7.55 21.89 -3.47
N LEU A 427 7.08 23.05 -3.00
CA LEU A 427 7.39 24.37 -3.57
C LEU A 427 8.91 24.61 -3.62
N ALA A 428 9.64 24.20 -2.57
CA ALA A 428 11.10 24.32 -2.57
C ALA A 428 11.77 23.40 -3.60
N GLU A 429 11.27 22.17 -3.79
CA GLU A 429 11.80 21.24 -4.80
C GLU A 429 11.51 21.72 -6.23
N ILE A 430 10.25 22.04 -6.55
CA ILE A 430 9.89 22.55 -7.89
C ILE A 430 10.51 23.92 -8.15
N GLY A 431 10.74 24.70 -7.10
CA GLY A 431 11.39 26.00 -7.22
C GLY A 431 12.79 25.89 -7.82
N SER A 432 13.45 24.74 -7.72
CA SER A 432 14.76 24.51 -8.33
C SER A 432 14.72 24.29 -9.86
N ASP A 433 13.54 24.01 -10.43
CA ASP A 433 13.34 23.80 -11.87
C ASP A 433 13.36 25.12 -12.62
N ALA A 434 14.35 25.32 -13.51
CA ALA A 434 14.52 26.55 -14.28
C ALA A 434 13.39 26.83 -15.28
N ASN A 435 12.57 25.83 -15.62
CA ASN A 435 11.45 25.99 -16.55
C ASN A 435 10.14 26.36 -15.83
N LEU A 436 10.15 26.47 -14.50
CA LEU A 436 8.96 26.81 -13.73
C LEU A 436 8.61 28.31 -13.84
N LYS A 437 7.45 28.59 -14.42
CA LYS A 437 6.95 29.97 -14.56
C LYS A 437 6.57 30.59 -13.21
N SER A 438 6.79 31.90 -13.08
CA SER A 438 6.50 32.71 -11.89
C SER A 438 5.04 32.60 -11.46
N ASP A 439 4.10 32.65 -12.41
CA ASP A 439 2.67 32.54 -12.13
C ASP A 439 2.27 31.18 -11.56
N ARG A 440 2.88 30.09 -12.03
CA ARG A 440 2.61 28.73 -11.53
C ARG A 440 3.07 28.56 -10.09
N PHE A 441 4.29 29.00 -9.81
CA PHE A 441 4.82 29.01 -8.45
C PHE A 441 3.94 29.84 -7.51
N TYR A 442 3.54 31.04 -7.95
CA TYR A 442 2.68 31.94 -7.20
C TYR A 442 1.31 31.32 -6.89
N ASN A 443 0.61 30.79 -7.90
CA ASN A 443 -0.73 30.24 -7.75
C ASN A 443 -0.75 29.06 -6.76
N LEU A 444 0.21 28.15 -6.85
CA LEU A 444 0.29 27.03 -5.91
C LEU A 444 0.60 27.51 -4.48
N ALA A 445 1.46 28.52 -4.32
CA ALA A 445 1.83 29.02 -3.00
C ALA A 445 0.65 29.68 -2.24
N ILE A 446 -0.23 30.37 -2.96
CA ILE A 446 -1.43 31.02 -2.42
C ILE A 446 -2.66 30.09 -2.34
N SER A 447 -2.58 28.87 -2.87
CA SER A 447 -3.70 27.91 -2.87
C SER A 447 -4.04 27.40 -1.48
N LEU A 448 -3.11 27.49 -0.53
CA LEU A 448 -3.34 27.09 0.86
C LEU A 448 -3.95 28.24 1.69
N PRO A 449 -4.93 27.94 2.56
CA PRO A 449 -5.51 28.94 3.45
C PRO A 449 -4.50 29.36 4.53
N GLU A 450 -4.70 30.56 5.11
CA GLU A 450 -3.80 31.15 6.10
C GLU A 450 -3.59 30.24 7.34
N GLN A 451 -4.58 29.41 7.67
CA GLN A 451 -4.52 28.50 8.80
C GLN A 451 -3.53 27.35 8.61
N ALA A 452 -3.12 27.06 7.36
CA ALA A 452 -2.22 25.96 7.03
C ALA A 452 -0.77 26.17 7.53
N ARG A 453 -0.33 27.42 7.64
CA ARG A 453 1.02 27.77 8.10
C ARG A 453 0.97 28.37 9.50
N LEU A 454 1.84 27.89 10.38
CA LEU A 454 2.13 28.57 11.65
C LEU A 454 3.26 29.57 11.47
N PHE A 455 4.28 29.16 10.72
CA PHE A 455 5.41 29.97 10.34
C PHE A 455 5.61 29.85 8.83
N ASP A 456 6.01 30.95 8.20
CA ASP A 456 6.25 31.02 6.76
C ASP A 456 7.70 30.68 6.38
N ASP A 457 8.50 30.16 7.31
CA ASP A 457 9.90 29.78 7.09
C ASP A 457 10.07 28.81 5.89
N GLY A 458 9.16 27.83 5.78
CA GLY A 458 9.15 26.87 4.67
C GLY A 458 8.86 27.54 3.34
N LEU A 459 7.90 28.45 3.33
CA LEU A 459 7.52 29.26 2.18
C LEU A 459 8.65 30.23 1.78
N TYR A 460 9.28 30.90 2.74
CA TYR A 460 10.45 31.73 2.51
C TYR A 460 11.60 30.93 1.87
N ARG A 461 11.89 29.73 2.40
CA ARG A 461 12.90 28.84 1.81
C ARG A 461 12.56 28.50 0.36
N ALA A 462 11.30 28.20 0.06
CA ALA A 462 10.88 27.94 -1.31
C ALA A 462 11.06 29.17 -2.23
N VAL A 463 10.72 30.37 -1.75
CA VAL A 463 10.94 31.62 -2.48
C VAL A 463 12.43 31.87 -2.72
N ASP A 464 13.29 31.71 -1.71
CA ASP A 464 14.74 31.89 -1.90
C ASP A 464 15.30 30.89 -2.92
N VAL A 465 14.87 29.62 -2.87
CA VAL A 465 15.28 28.61 -3.86
C VAL A 465 14.80 29.00 -5.26
N TYR A 466 13.56 29.45 -5.42
CA TYR A 466 13.02 29.91 -6.71
C TYR A 466 13.80 31.10 -7.27
N LEU A 467 14.07 32.12 -6.45
CA LEU A 467 14.84 33.29 -6.88
C LEU A 467 16.30 32.96 -7.20
N LYS A 468 16.85 31.93 -6.56
CA LYS A 468 18.20 31.42 -6.86
C LYS A 468 18.29 30.74 -8.22
N SER A 469 17.30 29.94 -8.58
CA SER A 469 17.23 29.19 -9.85
C SER A 469 16.73 30.05 -11.02
N HIS A 470 16.05 31.17 -10.75
CA HIS A 470 15.51 32.09 -11.77
C HIS A 470 16.08 33.53 -11.68
N PRO A 471 17.38 33.74 -11.96
CA PRO A 471 17.99 35.08 -11.92
C PRO A 471 17.40 36.10 -12.90
N TRP A 472 16.71 35.63 -13.97
CA TRP A 472 16.11 36.47 -15.01
C TRP A 472 14.67 36.94 -14.70
N THR A 473 14.17 36.67 -13.49
CA THR A 473 12.86 37.17 -13.04
C THR A 473 12.85 38.70 -12.98
N SER A 474 11.78 39.31 -13.51
CA SER A 474 11.62 40.76 -13.47
C SER A 474 11.42 41.26 -12.03
N GLU A 475 11.75 42.52 -11.76
CA GLU A 475 11.57 43.11 -10.43
C GLU A 475 10.11 43.02 -9.94
N ALA A 476 9.15 43.27 -10.84
CA ALA A 476 7.72 43.14 -10.53
C ALA A 476 7.31 41.71 -10.17
N GLU A 477 7.86 40.69 -10.85
CA GLU A 477 7.60 39.29 -10.50
C GLU A 477 8.25 38.91 -9.18
N ARG A 478 9.46 39.41 -8.91
CA ARG A 478 10.14 39.20 -7.63
C ARG A 478 9.34 39.81 -6.48
N GLU A 479 8.79 41.01 -6.67
CA GLU A 479 7.87 41.62 -5.70
C GLU A 479 6.59 40.80 -5.52
N LYS A 480 5.98 40.32 -6.62
CA LYS A 480 4.78 39.47 -6.56
C LYS A 480 5.03 38.18 -5.80
N ILE A 481 6.13 37.48 -6.09
CA ILE A 481 6.50 36.22 -5.43
C ILE A 481 6.90 36.46 -3.98
N CYS A 482 7.66 37.52 -3.67
CA CYS A 482 8.01 37.81 -2.28
C CYS A 482 6.80 38.27 -1.46
N GLY A 483 5.77 38.83 -2.08
CA GLY A 483 4.54 39.26 -1.41
C GLY A 483 3.66 38.13 -0.89
N ILE A 484 3.96 36.85 -1.20
CA ILE A 484 3.19 35.70 -0.69
C ILE A 484 3.52 35.36 0.77
N MET A 485 4.69 35.77 1.26
CA MET A 485 5.12 35.44 2.62
C MET A 485 4.70 36.54 3.60
N ASP A 486 4.11 36.13 4.71
CA ASP A 486 3.81 37.00 5.83
C ASP A 486 5.06 37.15 6.71
N CYS A 487 5.73 38.30 6.59
CA CYS A 487 6.95 38.59 7.35
C CYS A 487 6.73 38.58 8.88
N GLN A 488 5.48 38.66 9.37
CA GLN A 488 5.15 38.53 10.80
C GLN A 488 5.26 37.08 11.27
N LYS A 489 5.04 36.11 10.37
CA LYS A 489 5.08 34.68 10.63
C LYS A 489 6.45 34.07 10.38
N LEU A 490 7.47 34.87 10.11
CA LEU A 490 8.84 34.40 10.02
C LEU A 490 9.47 34.28 11.42
N THR A 491 10.19 33.20 11.66
CA THR A 491 11.02 33.06 12.86
C THR A 491 12.22 34.00 12.81
N ILE A 492 12.82 34.29 13.97
CA ILE A 492 14.01 35.16 14.06
C ILE A 492 15.16 34.65 13.17
N GLU A 493 15.33 33.33 13.08
CA GLU A 493 16.34 32.71 12.21
C GLU A 493 16.02 32.95 10.72
N ALA A 494 14.76 32.81 10.31
CA ALA A 494 14.34 33.09 8.94
C ALA A 494 14.46 34.60 8.62
N CYS A 495 14.06 35.48 9.54
CA CYS A 495 14.18 36.93 9.40
C CYS A 495 15.63 37.36 9.19
N THR A 496 16.56 36.87 10.02
CA THR A 496 17.98 37.21 9.91
C THR A 496 18.58 36.72 8.58
N HIS A 497 18.19 35.54 8.09
CA HIS A 497 18.59 35.06 6.77
C HIS A 497 18.00 35.92 5.63
N ALA A 498 16.71 36.29 5.73
CA ALA A 498 16.03 37.14 4.75
C ALA A 498 16.60 38.56 4.71
N ALA A 499 16.96 39.14 5.85
CA ALA A 499 17.61 40.45 5.93
C ALA A 499 18.97 40.50 5.22
N GLN A 500 19.67 39.36 5.14
CA GLN A 500 20.96 39.22 4.47
C GLN A 500 20.84 38.76 3.01
N ASN A 501 19.62 38.49 2.53
CA ASN A 501 19.41 37.91 1.21
C ASN A 501 19.34 39.00 0.12
N GLU A 502 20.41 39.14 -0.65
CA GLU A 502 20.52 40.09 -1.77
C GLU A 502 19.53 39.81 -2.92
N ARG A 503 18.88 38.63 -2.94
CA ARG A 503 17.88 38.27 -3.96
C ARG A 503 16.49 38.77 -3.62
N LEU A 504 16.24 39.29 -2.42
CA LEU A 504 14.93 39.85 -2.10
C LEU A 504 14.81 41.30 -2.58
N PRO A 505 13.62 41.75 -3.05
CA PRO A 505 13.36 43.15 -3.31
C PRO A 505 13.53 44.00 -2.04
N LEU A 506 13.96 45.26 -2.19
CA LEU A 506 14.19 46.17 -1.05
C LEU A 506 12.95 46.30 -0.15
N ARG A 507 11.75 46.33 -0.74
CA ARG A 507 10.48 46.39 0.01
C ARG A 507 10.33 45.21 0.97
N ALA A 508 10.63 44.00 0.53
CA ALA A 508 10.54 42.80 1.36
C ALA A 508 11.60 42.82 2.48
N VAL A 509 12.84 43.21 2.17
CA VAL A 509 13.92 43.32 3.16
C VAL A 509 13.56 44.33 4.26
N VAL A 510 13.00 45.49 3.91
CA VAL A 510 12.56 46.49 4.88
C VAL A 510 11.43 45.95 5.77
N GLN A 511 10.47 45.21 5.22
CA GLN A 511 9.41 44.58 6.00
C GLN A 511 9.97 43.55 6.98
N VAL A 512 10.88 42.68 6.54
CA VAL A 512 11.56 41.70 7.40
C VAL A 512 12.30 42.40 8.55
N LEU A 513 13.11 43.42 8.26
CA LEU A 513 13.86 44.16 9.27
C LEU A 513 12.93 44.87 10.28
N PHE A 514 11.81 45.41 9.82
CA PHE A 514 10.82 46.04 10.67
C PHE A 514 10.22 45.05 11.67
N PHE A 515 9.80 43.87 11.21
CA PHE A 515 9.26 42.83 12.09
C PHE A 515 10.32 42.19 12.98
N GLU A 516 11.56 42.03 12.51
CA GLU A 516 12.68 41.61 13.35
C GLU A 516 12.88 42.59 14.53
N GLN A 517 12.84 43.90 14.29
CA GLN A 517 12.92 44.91 15.35
C GLN A 517 11.75 44.82 16.35
N ILE A 518 10.52 44.57 15.86
CA ILE A 518 9.35 44.38 16.74
C ILE A 518 9.50 43.13 17.60
N GLN A 519 9.89 42.00 17.00
CA GLN A 519 10.10 40.74 17.73
C GLN A 519 11.21 40.88 18.78
N LEU A 520 12.33 41.54 18.46
CA LEU A 520 13.40 41.84 19.40
C LEU A 520 12.92 42.73 20.54
N ARG A 521 12.17 43.80 20.25
CA ARG A 521 11.57 44.66 21.29
C ARG A 521 10.63 43.88 22.19
N HIS A 522 9.78 43.03 21.64
CA HIS A 522 8.86 42.20 22.42
C HIS A 522 9.59 41.18 23.30
N ALA A 523 10.67 40.56 22.79
CA ALA A 523 11.50 39.65 23.58
C ALA A 523 12.21 40.38 24.74
N ILE A 524 12.75 41.57 24.48
CA ILE A 524 13.40 42.42 25.50
C ILE A 524 12.37 42.88 26.55
N THR A 525 11.20 43.38 26.14
CA THR A 525 10.13 43.74 27.06
C THR A 525 9.61 42.55 27.85
N GLY A 526 9.44 41.39 27.22
CA GLY A 526 9.01 40.15 27.89
C GLY A 526 10.01 39.66 28.94
N THR A 527 11.31 39.76 28.65
CA THR A 527 12.39 39.44 29.61
C THR A 527 12.50 40.48 30.73
N LEU A 528 12.29 41.76 30.45
CA LEU A 528 12.26 42.83 31.47
C LEU A 528 11.05 42.71 32.40
N ILE A 529 9.87 42.34 31.88
CA ILE A 529 8.67 42.10 32.68
C ILE A 529 8.83 40.82 33.52
N ALA A 530 9.41 39.76 32.95
CA ALA A 530 9.73 38.54 33.70
C ALA A 530 10.79 38.78 34.78
N ALA A 531 11.80 39.61 34.51
CA ALA A 531 12.81 40.01 35.49
C ALA A 531 12.28 41.01 36.54
N GLY A 532 11.29 41.84 36.19
CA GLY A 532 10.63 42.77 37.10
C GLY A 532 9.58 42.12 38.01
N ALA A 533 9.07 40.94 37.67
CA ALA A 533 8.13 40.19 38.51
C ALA A 533 8.78 39.60 39.79
N ASP A 534 10.11 39.41 39.78
CA ASP A 534 10.87 38.89 40.92
C ASP A 534 11.51 39.99 41.79
N SER A 535 11.31 41.28 41.50
CA SER A 535 11.85 42.36 42.32
C SER A 535 10.92 43.56 42.49
N ALA A 536 10.38 43.65 43.71
CA ALA A 536 9.99 44.85 44.44
C ALA A 536 8.51 45.33 44.42
N ARG A 537 8.06 45.56 45.66
CA ARG A 537 6.80 46.14 46.14
C ARG A 537 6.47 47.53 45.56
N PRO A 538 5.19 47.94 45.54
CA PRO A 538 4.78 49.25 45.05
C PRO A 538 5.10 50.36 46.06
N SER A 539 5.86 51.37 45.63
CA SER A 539 6.06 52.62 46.36
C SER A 539 5.63 53.79 45.48
N LEU A 540 4.61 54.52 45.95
CA LEU A 540 4.07 55.75 45.37
C LEU A 540 5.13 56.87 45.28
N LEU A 541 5.10 57.65 44.20
CA LEU A 541 5.14 59.14 44.11
C LEU A 541 5.44 59.54 42.65
N ARG A 542 4.42 59.95 41.87
CA ARG A 542 4.04 61.35 41.59
C ARG A 542 4.94 62.06 40.57
N ARG A 543 4.41 62.28 39.36
CA ARG A 543 4.18 63.65 38.82
C ARG A 543 3.15 63.64 37.68
N ARG A 544 2.19 64.54 37.83
CA ARG A 544 1.06 64.89 36.95
C ARG A 544 1.45 66.08 36.05
N ALA A 545 0.67 66.25 34.98
CA ALA A 545 0.54 67.39 34.03
C ALA A 545 1.24 67.16 32.68
N GLU A 546 0.62 67.35 31.51
CA GLU A 546 -0.67 67.92 31.07
C GLU A 546 -0.86 67.63 29.55
N GLU A 547 -2.14 67.51 29.13
CA GLU A 547 -2.76 67.84 27.81
C GLU A 547 -2.34 67.04 26.55
N GLU A 548 -3.23 66.21 25.95
CA GLU A 548 -4.27 66.54 24.92
C GLU A 548 -3.64 67.07 23.61
N GLU A 549 -3.60 66.34 22.49
CA GLU A 549 -4.61 66.04 21.44
C GLU A 549 -3.93 64.98 20.51
N GLU A 550 -4.54 64.03 19.79
CA GLU A 550 -5.78 63.94 19.02
C GLU A 550 -6.05 62.43 18.72
N GLU A 551 -7.31 62.00 18.82
CA GLU A 551 -7.88 60.81 18.16
C GLU A 551 -7.78 61.01 16.62
N GLU A 552 -7.82 60.04 15.69
CA GLU A 552 -8.75 58.92 15.53
C GLU A 552 -8.39 58.27 14.16
N ILE A 553 -7.86 57.03 14.11
CA ILE A 553 -8.13 55.98 13.08
C ILE A 553 -7.50 54.70 13.64
N GLU A 554 -8.31 53.74 14.07
CA GLU A 554 -8.08 52.27 14.04
C GLU A 554 -9.03 51.59 15.04
N ALA A 555 -10.31 51.56 14.68
CA ALA A 555 -11.30 50.72 15.34
C ALA A 555 -11.79 49.67 14.34
N GLU A 556 -10.94 48.71 13.98
CA GLU A 556 -11.38 47.41 13.44
C GLU A 556 -10.32 46.26 13.50
N GLU A 557 -9.07 46.51 13.92
CA GLU A 557 -8.02 45.46 13.99
C GLU A 557 -7.80 44.82 15.39
N GLY A 558 -8.49 45.29 16.43
CA GLY A 558 -8.22 44.89 17.82
C GLY A 558 -8.57 43.44 18.19
N ALA A 559 -9.53 42.81 17.50
CA ALA A 559 -10.06 41.50 17.91
C ALA A 559 -9.19 40.30 17.46
N THR A 560 -8.48 40.41 16.33
CA THR A 560 -7.57 39.37 15.82
C THR A 560 -6.21 39.41 16.53
N GLN A 561 -5.76 40.61 16.93
CA GLN A 561 -4.45 40.83 17.55
C GLN A 561 -4.40 40.36 19.01
N GLU A 562 -5.48 40.53 19.80
CA GLU A 562 -5.56 39.98 21.17
C GLU A 562 -5.57 38.44 21.17
N ARG A 563 -6.23 37.82 20.20
CA ARG A 563 -6.35 36.36 20.11
C ARG A 563 -5.04 35.69 19.73
N ASN A 564 -4.27 36.28 18.79
CA ASN A 564 -2.90 35.84 18.48
C ASN A 564 -1.93 36.13 19.63
N SER A 565 -2.06 37.27 20.32
CA SER A 565 -1.24 37.62 21.49
C SER A 565 -1.41 36.60 22.63
N ASN A 566 -2.64 36.10 22.83
CA ASN A 566 -2.94 35.11 23.87
C ASN A 566 -2.47 33.70 23.50
N ALA A 567 -2.55 33.30 22.22
CA ALA A 567 -1.98 32.04 21.73
C ALA A 567 -0.44 32.04 21.78
N TRP A 568 0.19 33.16 21.38
CA TRP A 568 1.64 33.38 21.54
C TRP A 568 2.06 33.38 23.00
N ARG A 569 1.27 33.98 23.91
CA ARG A 569 1.52 33.88 25.35
C ARG A 569 1.41 32.43 25.86
N GLY A 570 0.47 31.65 25.34
CA GLY A 570 0.34 30.23 25.64
C GLY A 570 1.56 29.42 25.19
N ALA A 571 1.95 29.54 23.92
CA ALA A 571 3.11 28.86 23.36
C ALA A 571 4.44 29.35 23.96
N ALA A 572 4.56 30.63 24.33
CA ALA A 572 5.71 31.18 25.03
C ALA A 572 5.80 30.66 26.47
N ARG A 573 4.66 30.50 27.17
CA ARG A 573 4.62 29.85 28.48
C ARG A 573 4.98 28.38 28.40
N GLU A 574 4.48 27.65 27.41
CA GLU A 574 4.85 26.25 27.17
C GLU A 574 6.33 26.10 26.82
N ASN A 575 6.90 26.98 25.99
CA ASN A 575 8.34 27.00 25.72
C ASN A 575 9.17 27.36 26.98
N GLN A 576 8.68 28.26 27.83
CA GLN A 576 9.34 28.58 29.10
C GLN A 576 9.28 27.39 30.06
N VAL A 577 8.15 26.67 30.11
CA VAL A 577 8.00 25.44 30.89
C VAL A 577 8.92 24.34 30.36
N LEU A 578 9.01 24.15 29.04
CA LEU A 578 9.94 23.20 28.41
C LEU A 578 11.41 23.55 28.69
N ARG A 579 11.76 24.85 28.73
CA ARG A 579 13.10 25.30 29.14
C ARG A 579 13.40 24.97 30.60
N LEU A 580 12.45 25.23 31.51
CA LEU A 580 12.58 24.87 32.92
C LEU A 580 12.65 23.34 33.11
N ASP A 581 11.90 22.57 32.33
CA ASP A 581 11.94 21.11 32.32
C ASP A 581 13.27 20.61 31.75
N MET A 582 13.83 21.25 30.71
CA MET A 582 15.15 20.93 30.19
C MET A 582 16.27 21.24 31.19
N ASP A 583 16.18 22.35 31.93
CA ASP A 583 17.15 22.70 32.97
C ASP A 583 17.02 21.79 34.20
N SER A 584 15.79 21.38 34.54
CA SER A 584 15.51 20.35 35.54
C SER A 584 16.07 18.99 35.11
N MET A 585 15.86 18.59 33.86
CA MET A 585 16.43 17.37 33.27
C MET A 585 17.96 17.44 33.26
N ARG A 586 18.55 18.58 32.87
CA ARG A 586 20.01 18.79 32.89
C ARG A 586 20.57 18.64 34.31
N THR A 587 19.91 19.22 35.30
CA THR A 587 20.30 19.10 36.71
C THR A 587 20.19 17.65 37.19
N ARG A 588 19.13 16.94 36.78
CA ARG A 588 18.91 15.53 37.10
C ARG A 588 19.93 14.63 36.40
N VAL A 589 20.31 14.92 35.16
CA VAL A 589 21.39 14.23 34.44
C VAL A 589 22.72 14.45 35.16
N HIS A 590 23.07 15.68 35.52
CA HIS A 590 24.30 15.94 36.30
C HIS A 590 24.29 15.26 37.67
N GLN A 591 23.13 15.16 38.32
CA GLN A 591 23.00 14.42 39.58
C GLN A 591 23.20 12.91 39.36
N LEU A 592 22.59 12.34 38.31
CA LEU A 592 22.79 10.93 37.93
C LEU A 592 24.23 10.66 37.51
N GLU A 593 24.91 11.57 36.81
CA GLU A 593 26.32 11.47 36.46
C GLU A 593 27.22 11.45 37.71
N ARG A 594 26.90 12.26 38.73
CA ARG A 594 27.58 12.22 40.03
C ARG A 594 27.29 10.91 40.78
N GLU A 595 26.06 10.43 40.76
CA GLU A 595 25.68 9.16 41.39
C GLU A 595 26.35 7.97 40.71
N CYS A 596 26.39 7.94 39.38
CA CYS A 596 27.15 6.95 38.60
C CYS A 596 28.65 7.04 38.89
N SER A 597 29.20 8.25 39.02
CA SER A 597 30.61 8.45 39.37
C SER A 597 30.92 7.98 40.80
N ASN A 598 30.00 8.19 41.75
CA ASN A 598 30.12 7.70 43.11
C ASN A 598 29.98 6.17 43.17
N MET A 599 29.01 5.58 42.46
CA MET A 599 28.89 4.13 42.32
C MET A 599 30.14 3.51 41.71
N LYS A 600 30.72 4.13 40.68
CA LYS A 600 31.98 3.69 40.07
C LYS A 600 33.12 3.69 41.10
N LYS A 601 33.25 4.75 41.91
CA LYS A 601 34.24 4.82 43.00
C LYS A 601 33.99 3.77 44.10
N VAL A 602 32.73 3.49 44.42
CA VAL A 602 32.36 2.46 45.41
C VAL A 602 32.67 1.06 44.86
N ILE A 603 32.38 0.78 43.59
CA ILE A 603 32.73 -0.49 42.93
C ILE A 603 34.26 -0.64 42.88
N GLU A 604 35.01 0.40 42.52
CA GLU A 604 36.48 0.36 42.55
C GLU A 604 37.04 0.18 43.96
N LYS A 605 36.38 0.71 45.00
CA LYS A 605 36.75 0.45 46.40
C LYS A 605 36.45 -0.98 46.83
N ILE A 606 35.29 -1.54 46.45
CA ILE A 606 34.93 -2.93 46.74
C ILE A 606 35.89 -3.89 46.02
N ASP A 607 36.29 -3.58 44.78
CA ASP A 607 37.27 -4.38 44.03
C ASP A 607 38.70 -4.25 44.61
N LYS A 608 39.01 -3.16 45.34
CA LYS A 608 40.28 -2.93 46.03
C LYS A 608 40.31 -3.45 47.48
N GLU A 609 39.17 -3.54 48.17
CA GLU A 609 39.06 -3.95 49.58
C GLU A 609 38.70 -5.43 49.75
N CYS A 610 38.47 -6.18 48.67
CA CYS A 610 38.27 -7.63 48.77
C CYS A 610 39.61 -8.32 49.04
N PRO A 611 39.84 -8.95 50.21
CA PRO A 611 41.07 -9.69 50.47
C PRO A 611 41.11 -10.90 49.54
N ARG A 612 42.27 -11.16 48.94
CA ARG A 612 42.57 -12.42 48.25
C ARG A 612 42.45 -13.57 49.25
N GLN A 613 41.27 -14.18 49.35
CA GLN A 613 41.12 -15.49 49.92
C GLN A 613 40.61 -16.47 48.86
N ASN A 614 41.46 -17.48 48.69
CA ASN A 614 41.45 -18.48 47.66
C ASN A 614 40.30 -19.47 47.92
N ASN A 615 39.14 -19.30 47.28
CA ASN A 615 38.35 -20.43 46.77
C ASN A 615 37.27 -19.95 45.81
N GLY A 616 37.14 -20.64 44.67
CA GLY A 616 36.27 -20.26 43.56
C GLY A 616 34.79 -20.24 43.90
N GLY A 617 34.00 -19.46 43.16
CA GLY A 617 32.55 -19.67 43.18
C GLY A 617 31.61 -18.63 42.58
N TRP A 618 31.97 -17.34 42.40
CA TRP A 618 30.94 -16.33 42.08
C TRP A 618 31.04 -15.55 40.76
N ARG A 619 32.23 -15.37 40.14
CA ARG A 619 32.31 -14.65 38.84
C ARG A 619 31.88 -15.45 37.60
N GLY A 620 31.71 -16.76 37.71
CA GLY A 620 31.40 -17.64 36.58
C GLY A 620 29.92 -17.87 36.28
N SER A 621 29.01 -17.50 37.19
CA SER A 621 27.60 -17.91 37.12
C SER A 621 26.65 -16.84 36.53
N LEU A 622 26.98 -15.55 36.62
CA LEU A 622 26.13 -14.46 36.12
C LEU A 622 26.37 -14.12 34.63
N THR A 623 27.51 -14.49 34.06
CA THR A 623 27.88 -14.20 32.67
C THR A 623 27.35 -15.22 31.65
N ARG A 624 26.67 -16.28 32.12
CA ARG A 624 26.11 -17.34 31.25
C ARG A 624 24.58 -17.27 31.09
N ARG A 625 23.88 -16.36 31.79
CA ARG A 625 22.42 -16.15 31.66
C ARG A 625 22.00 -14.83 31.01
N PHE A 626 22.90 -13.86 30.86
CA PHE A 626 22.64 -12.63 30.11
C PHE A 626 23.78 -12.40 29.13
N GLY A 627 23.53 -12.73 27.86
CA GLY A 627 24.52 -12.68 26.77
C GLY A 627 24.87 -11.26 26.31
N CYS A 628 25.45 -10.44 27.19
CA CYS A 628 25.98 -9.12 26.84
C CYS A 628 27.48 -9.04 27.19
N LYS A 629 28.34 -9.08 26.17
CA LYS A 629 29.74 -8.66 26.29
C LYS A 629 29.79 -7.13 26.23
N PHE A 630 29.88 -6.44 27.36
CA PHE A 630 30.14 -5.00 27.36
C PHE A 630 31.63 -4.75 27.07
N LYS A 631 31.94 -4.31 25.84
CA LYS A 631 33.15 -3.51 25.58
C LYS A 631 32.80 -2.07 25.93
N THR A 632 33.37 -1.55 27.00
CA THR A 632 33.33 -0.13 27.34
C THR A 632 34.19 0.66 26.35
N GLN A 633 33.56 1.19 25.30
CA GLN A 633 34.13 2.27 24.50
C GLN A 633 33.49 3.57 25.02
N VAL A 634 34.29 4.35 25.74
CA VAL A 634 33.89 5.62 26.34
C VAL A 634 33.97 6.70 25.26
N CYS A 635 32.88 7.43 25.03
CA CYS A 635 32.91 8.68 24.28
C CYS A 635 33.28 9.79 25.26
N ASP A 636 34.51 10.30 25.15
CA ASP A 636 34.91 11.59 25.72
C ASP A 636 34.45 12.68 24.73
N SER A 637 33.48 13.49 25.11
CA SER A 637 33.12 14.73 24.42
C SER A 637 33.74 15.90 25.17
N HIS A 638 34.92 16.33 24.74
CA HIS A 638 35.45 17.66 25.02
C HIS A 638 35.14 18.59 23.84
N GLU A 639 34.61 19.77 24.14
CA GLU A 639 34.30 20.85 23.19
C GLU A 639 35.56 21.35 22.47
N GLN A 640 35.51 21.46 21.14
CA GLN A 640 36.56 22.12 20.35
C GLN A 640 36.27 23.62 20.22
N THR A 641 37.09 24.42 20.91
CA THR A 641 37.18 25.87 20.75
C THR A 641 38.04 26.19 19.52
N VAL A 642 37.48 26.91 18.55
CA VAL A 642 38.19 27.38 17.35
C VAL A 642 38.92 28.69 17.68
N VAL A 643 40.26 28.69 17.61
CA VAL A 643 41.05 29.93 17.53
C VAL A 643 42.09 29.80 16.41
N ASN A 644 42.07 30.79 15.51
CA ASN A 644 42.93 30.96 14.34
C ASN A 644 44.43 31.07 14.67
N ALA A 645 45.30 30.46 13.85
CA ALA A 645 46.64 30.97 13.58
C ALA A 645 47.19 30.55 12.20
N ARG A 646 47.47 31.58 11.40
CA ARG A 646 48.26 31.62 10.15
C ARG A 646 49.61 30.89 10.23
N LYS A 647 49.97 30.14 9.17
CA LYS A 647 51.13 30.36 8.24
C LYS A 647 51.66 29.03 7.66
N GLY A 648 51.65 28.94 6.33
CA GLY A 648 52.91 28.83 5.57
C GLY A 648 53.34 27.47 5.01
N ARG A 649 53.48 27.48 3.67
CA ARG A 649 54.51 26.82 2.82
C ARG A 649 54.21 25.43 2.22
N GLN A 650 53.85 25.52 0.95
CA GLN A 650 54.41 24.89 -0.26
C GLN A 650 54.35 23.36 -0.49
N PRO A 651 54.07 22.93 -1.76
CA PRO A 651 54.03 21.53 -2.16
C PRO A 651 55.35 21.09 -2.82
N HIS A 652 55.76 19.85 -2.59
CA HIS A 652 56.77 19.17 -3.40
C HIS A 652 56.22 17.83 -3.95
N HIS A 653 56.04 17.83 -5.27
CA HIS A 653 56.46 16.81 -6.25
C HIS A 653 56.30 15.30 -5.98
N LEU A 654 55.49 14.66 -6.84
CA LEU A 654 55.88 13.65 -7.86
C LEU A 654 56.69 12.42 -7.41
N HIS A 655 56.08 11.22 -7.43
CA HIS A 655 56.44 10.11 -8.35
C HIS A 655 55.55 8.86 -8.22
N GLN A 656 55.10 8.38 -9.39
CA GLN A 656 54.96 6.99 -9.89
C GLN A 656 54.59 5.85 -8.92
N GLN A 657 53.46 5.19 -9.17
CA GLN A 657 53.34 4.02 -10.06
C GLN A 657 51.91 3.85 -10.54
#